data_AF-A0A5C6BJ49-F1
#
_entry.id   AF-A0A5C6BJ49-F1
#
_cell.length_a   1.000
_cell.length_b   1.000
_cell.length_c   1.000
_cell.angle_alpha   90.00
_cell.angle_beta   90.00
_cell.angle_gamma   90.00
#
_symmetry.space_group_name_H-M   'P 1'
#
loop_
_entity.id
_entity.type
_entity.pdbx_description
1 polymer ?
#
loop_
_entity_poly.entity_id
_entity_poly.type
_entity_poly.pdbx_seq_one_letter_code
_entity_poly.pdbx_strand_id
1 'polypeptide(L)'
;MNSNLMPHQSLVPSAETSVSAALRRRCPALLFLFCAVTLLPGCSRSFWRQHADRETYRVLAEKMTNEEWWIPRTNLEPDPRSRFYDPYDPDEPPLPPDDPAAFEYMEWVHGMLGYQGWHDFGQTMTVENPQWLENFGVSPEEAACGYELGYSFEAQFSPPVPVIENMTMGDAIELTYINSRDFQFQLEQLYLTALELTFQRFRYDVQFLGIGGNKPTSDVGYVALGDGDTSLAWDNRIGVSKLLPSGGQWAIELANNTLWLFSGDNKSDTASALSFNLVQPLLLGGGRKVALESLTQSERDALYAMRDFARFRKTFFVDIVSGAGGYLQLIGLRQGIFNQETNIRQLEVQIRRLRAVSAERPSNPGEPLEQLPDGIEFPDSVADRIRYDETTKNLFWLETMSEEDRDILLSLSDDPAYQLVIRDLFQRTNGEVTPLDVAQLETELAEAKSTLARNLATYQNRLDTYKIQMGIPTDSVVSIDESLLTQFQLIDPRLTSLQDELEDYLNQWGLIDEEDPPVEDLLLGIRQLLVVQEVIRADGVETVLADFNRLEAVWDRRLETMTEEIDRERLTRDVARDRRIFESLVVDLNATANQLQQYLKKLDAGEVTQEYRSQLYEDVNERREKLLTIVQGLSVVQIDIRVELIELAPFDLSMEDAVRLGMQERLDLKNERAFVMDARRRLEVAANRLEAVLDVVVEGDVATRSLFEGNDNPLDFRGRNSSFRAGLAFTAPVVQIQERNFYRASLIEYQRARRAYMQFEDTVKFEIRSDWRDLAANRTAFGLTRQAVRSAAIQYDQAVDATTAPAQAGQSRSSDIGLNLLNSLNAILRAQDSLIGSWVSYETSRLQVNRDMGTMFIDEAGVWDDSVYQQRKAARPSFIAPPSNSIPIDIQAPAPVDFDESIELGDELSEQIERLSKHPGLFDDMPPLSPPVEDVSMETQQNAPLEIPAEGNETGPKFPADNPTGRTRISGRPQE
;
A
#
# COMPACT_ATOMS: atom_id res chain seq x y z
N MET A 1 33.92 -56.65 -39.57
CA MET A 1 33.68 -58.11 -39.55
C MET A 1 32.36 -58.35 -40.25
N ASN A 2 32.21 -59.09 -41.34
CA ASN A 2 33.13 -59.73 -42.27
C ASN A 2 32.26 -60.00 -43.52
N SER A 3 32.69 -59.48 -44.68
CA SER A 3 33.08 -60.24 -45.89
C SER A 3 31.95 -61.05 -46.53
N ASN A 4 31.55 -60.84 -47.78
CA ASN A 4 32.25 -61.17 -49.04
C ASN A 4 31.12 -61.27 -50.10
N LEU A 5 31.24 -61.17 -51.42
CA LEU A 5 32.32 -60.97 -52.39
C LEU A 5 31.61 -60.68 -53.73
N MET A 6 32.21 -59.81 -54.53
CA MET A 6 32.00 -59.61 -55.97
C MET A 6 32.24 -60.93 -56.78
N PRO A 7 31.75 -61.08 -58.04
CA PRO A 7 32.42 -60.45 -59.19
C PRO A 7 31.56 -59.96 -60.37
N HIS A 8 32.16 -58.98 -61.06
CA HIS A 8 31.98 -58.53 -62.43
C HIS A 8 31.59 -59.61 -63.46
N GLN A 9 30.74 -59.27 -64.44
CA GLN A 9 31.19 -59.00 -65.82
C GLN A 9 30.07 -58.46 -66.72
N SER A 10 30.49 -57.50 -67.55
CA SER A 10 29.82 -56.81 -68.65
C SER A 10 29.37 -57.73 -69.79
N LEU A 11 28.26 -57.39 -70.47
CA LEU A 11 28.13 -57.39 -71.94
C LEU A 11 26.76 -56.79 -72.35
N VAL A 12 26.83 -55.72 -73.16
CA VAL A 12 25.77 -55.14 -74.01
C VAL A 12 25.66 -56.07 -75.25
N PRO A 13 24.47 -56.36 -75.86
CA PRO A 13 23.74 -55.33 -76.62
C PRO A 13 22.20 -55.43 -76.77
N SER A 14 21.64 -54.22 -76.97
CA SER A 14 20.44 -53.81 -77.74
C SER A 14 19.34 -54.82 -78.08
N ALA A 15 18.09 -54.47 -77.71
CA ALA A 15 17.02 -54.24 -78.69
C ALA A 15 15.88 -53.45 -78.05
N GLU A 16 15.40 -52.45 -78.77
CA GLU A 16 14.21 -51.67 -78.52
C GLU A 16 12.96 -52.55 -78.45
N THR A 17 12.10 -52.32 -77.46
CA THR A 17 10.64 -52.36 -77.67
C THR A 17 9.95 -51.46 -76.64
N SER A 18 9.18 -50.54 -77.18
CA SER A 18 8.33 -49.54 -76.54
C SER A 18 7.29 -50.12 -75.58
N VAL A 19 7.18 -49.54 -74.38
CA VAL A 19 5.97 -49.61 -73.54
C VAL A 19 5.60 -48.20 -73.07
N SER A 20 4.67 -47.61 -73.83
CA SER A 20 3.57 -46.72 -73.41
C SER A 20 3.77 -45.70 -72.27
N ALA A 21 4.25 -44.52 -72.65
CA ALA A 21 3.63 -43.18 -72.60
C ALA A 21 2.43 -42.79 -71.66
N ALA A 22 2.00 -43.57 -70.66
CA ALA A 22 0.78 -43.20 -69.88
C ALA A 22 0.97 -42.88 -68.39
N LEU A 23 2.15 -43.07 -67.79
CA LEU A 23 2.34 -42.87 -66.33
C LEU A 23 3.27 -41.73 -65.91
N ARG A 24 3.68 -40.83 -66.82
CA ARG A 24 4.69 -39.78 -66.54
C ARG A 24 4.15 -38.34 -66.47
N ARG A 25 2.84 -38.13 -66.54
CA ARG A 25 2.24 -36.77 -66.58
C ARG A 25 1.47 -36.32 -65.34
N ARG A 26 1.35 -37.16 -64.29
CA ARG A 26 0.61 -36.78 -63.06
C ARG A 26 1.44 -36.74 -61.77
N CYS A 27 2.70 -37.19 -61.78
CA CYS A 27 3.59 -37.07 -60.62
C CYS A 27 4.13 -35.65 -60.34
N PRO A 28 4.48 -34.79 -61.31
CA PRO A 28 5.03 -33.48 -60.96
C PRO A 28 3.97 -32.55 -60.38
N ALA A 29 2.71 -32.65 -60.82
CA ALA A 29 1.61 -31.85 -60.28
C ALA A 29 1.22 -32.26 -58.85
N LEU A 30 1.24 -33.56 -58.52
CA LEU A 30 0.99 -34.05 -57.16
C LEU A 30 2.16 -33.74 -56.21
N LEU A 31 3.41 -33.77 -56.67
CA LEU A 31 4.58 -33.34 -55.88
C LEU A 31 4.63 -31.82 -55.72
N PHE A 32 4.24 -31.03 -56.74
CA PHE A 32 4.11 -29.58 -56.60
C PHE A 32 2.95 -29.21 -55.68
N LEU A 33 1.82 -29.91 -55.73
CA LEU A 33 0.69 -29.68 -54.83
C LEU A 33 1.04 -30.11 -53.39
N PHE A 34 1.77 -31.23 -53.21
CA PHE A 34 2.24 -31.67 -51.90
C PHE A 34 3.31 -30.71 -51.34
N CYS A 35 4.27 -30.25 -52.16
CA CYS A 35 5.27 -29.27 -51.76
C CYS A 35 4.66 -27.87 -51.50
N ALA A 36 3.72 -27.41 -52.33
CA ALA A 36 3.04 -26.13 -52.14
C ALA A 36 2.13 -26.15 -50.90
N VAL A 37 1.48 -27.28 -50.60
CA VAL A 37 0.67 -27.44 -49.36
C VAL A 37 1.56 -27.57 -48.12
N THR A 38 2.78 -28.11 -48.22
CA THR A 38 3.73 -28.15 -47.08
C THR A 38 4.52 -26.86 -46.87
N LEU A 39 4.57 -25.96 -47.86
CA LEU A 39 5.30 -24.68 -47.79
C LEU A 39 4.41 -23.47 -47.42
N LEU A 40 3.09 -23.67 -47.32
CA LEU A 40 2.13 -22.60 -47.05
C LEU A 40 1.64 -22.43 -45.59
N PRO A 41 1.87 -23.32 -44.61
CA PRO A 41 1.70 -22.89 -43.23
C PRO A 41 2.96 -22.11 -42.87
N GLY A 42 2.93 -20.79 -43.09
CA GLY A 42 3.78 -19.92 -42.27
C GLY A 42 3.58 -20.35 -40.82
N CYS A 43 4.66 -20.56 -40.07
CA CYS A 43 4.56 -20.98 -38.67
C CYS A 43 3.57 -20.05 -37.94
N SER A 44 2.55 -20.62 -37.29
CA SER A 44 1.46 -19.86 -36.66
C SER A 44 2.01 -18.93 -35.58
N ARG A 45 1.27 -17.86 -35.25
CA ARG A 45 1.58 -16.95 -34.14
C ARG A 45 1.81 -17.75 -32.84
N SER A 46 0.92 -18.70 -32.57
CA SER A 46 1.00 -19.64 -31.44
C SER A 46 2.29 -20.44 -31.36
N PHE A 47 2.82 -20.91 -32.51
CA PHE A 47 4.08 -21.64 -32.53
C PHE A 47 5.24 -20.76 -32.06
N TRP A 48 5.34 -19.53 -32.57
CA TRP A 48 6.43 -18.62 -32.22
C TRP A 48 6.35 -18.15 -30.75
N ARG A 49 5.14 -17.85 -30.26
CA ARG A 49 4.90 -17.50 -28.86
C ARG A 49 5.35 -18.63 -27.93
N GLN A 50 4.81 -19.84 -28.11
CA GLN A 50 5.15 -20.99 -27.27
C GLN A 50 6.62 -21.40 -27.37
N HIS A 51 7.25 -21.20 -28.52
CA HIS A 51 8.69 -21.44 -28.69
C HIS A 51 9.51 -20.43 -27.87
N ALA A 52 9.19 -19.13 -27.97
CA ALA A 52 9.83 -18.08 -27.21
C ALA A 52 9.68 -18.29 -25.69
N ASP A 53 8.48 -18.64 -25.22
CA ASP A 53 8.21 -18.95 -23.81
C ASP A 53 9.08 -20.11 -23.32
N ARG A 54 9.10 -21.21 -24.07
CA ARG A 54 9.86 -22.42 -23.69
C ARG A 54 11.36 -22.14 -23.59
N GLU A 55 11.93 -21.39 -24.51
CA GLU A 55 13.35 -21.04 -24.48
C GLU A 55 13.68 -20.07 -23.34
N THR A 56 12.82 -19.06 -23.14
CA THR A 56 12.99 -18.07 -22.08
C THR A 56 12.91 -18.73 -20.70
N TYR A 57 11.91 -19.58 -20.46
CA TYR A 57 11.79 -20.32 -19.20
C TYR A 57 12.95 -21.28 -18.95
N ARG A 58 13.50 -21.91 -20.00
CA ARG A 58 14.72 -22.73 -19.87
C ARG A 58 15.92 -21.88 -19.44
N VAL A 59 16.11 -20.72 -20.07
CA VAL A 59 17.17 -19.78 -19.71
C VAL A 59 17.03 -19.33 -18.25
N LEU A 60 15.83 -18.99 -17.81
CA LEU A 60 15.59 -18.63 -16.41
C LEU A 60 15.93 -19.79 -15.47
N ALA A 61 15.45 -21.01 -15.76
CA ALA A 61 15.78 -22.19 -14.96
C ALA A 61 17.30 -22.46 -14.87
N GLU A 62 18.05 -22.23 -15.96
CA GLU A 62 19.52 -22.35 -15.97
C GLU A 62 20.21 -21.34 -15.04
N LYS A 63 19.60 -20.16 -14.79
CA LYS A 63 20.15 -19.12 -13.92
C LYS A 63 19.82 -19.32 -12.43
N MET A 64 18.79 -20.11 -12.12
CA MET A 64 18.36 -20.44 -10.75
C MET A 64 19.21 -21.54 -10.13
N THR A 65 20.50 -21.30 -9.97
CA THR A 65 21.43 -22.28 -9.39
C THR A 65 21.68 -22.08 -7.89
N ASN A 66 21.32 -20.93 -7.33
CA ASN A 66 21.50 -20.60 -5.92
C ASN A 66 20.15 -20.24 -5.29
N GLU A 67 19.97 -20.67 -4.04
CA GLU A 67 18.80 -20.39 -3.22
C GLU A 67 18.61 -18.89 -2.97
N GLU A 68 19.71 -18.12 -2.86
CA GLU A 68 19.68 -16.68 -2.57
C GLU A 68 18.85 -15.84 -3.56
N TRP A 69 18.81 -16.24 -4.83
CA TRP A 69 18.06 -15.57 -5.90
C TRP A 69 17.09 -16.53 -6.60
N TRP A 70 16.72 -17.60 -5.93
CA TRP A 70 15.69 -18.51 -6.40
C TRP A 70 14.33 -17.80 -6.40
N ILE A 71 13.54 -18.07 -7.43
CA ILE A 71 12.22 -17.45 -7.64
C ILE A 71 11.16 -18.53 -7.86
N PRO A 72 10.04 -18.51 -7.11
CA PRO A 72 9.01 -19.54 -7.17
C PRO A 72 8.20 -19.47 -8.46
N ARG A 73 7.75 -18.26 -8.83
CA ARG A 73 6.95 -18.01 -10.03
C ARG A 73 7.84 -17.51 -11.17
N THR A 74 7.76 -18.20 -12.29
CA THR A 74 8.42 -17.84 -13.56
C THR A 74 7.46 -17.68 -14.72
N ASN A 75 6.22 -18.14 -14.57
CA ASN A 75 5.20 -18.01 -15.61
C ASN A 75 4.83 -16.54 -15.79
N LEU A 76 4.94 -16.06 -17.03
CA LEU A 76 4.61 -14.70 -17.45
C LEU A 76 3.13 -14.39 -17.27
N GLU A 77 2.26 -15.37 -17.52
CA GLU A 77 0.81 -15.19 -17.41
C GLU A 77 0.42 -14.87 -15.95
N PRO A 78 -0.43 -13.84 -15.73
CA PRO A 78 -1.06 -13.59 -14.43
C PRO A 78 -1.76 -14.83 -13.88
N ASP A 79 -1.93 -14.91 -12.55
CA ASP A 79 -2.77 -15.95 -11.95
C ASP A 79 -4.19 -15.83 -12.51
N PRO A 80 -4.90 -16.92 -12.88
CA PRO A 80 -6.26 -16.86 -13.43
C PRO A 80 -7.26 -16.10 -12.56
N ARG A 81 -7.02 -16.03 -11.25
CA ARG A 81 -7.84 -15.29 -10.28
C ARG A 81 -7.57 -13.78 -10.30
N SER A 82 -6.51 -13.35 -10.99
CA SER A 82 -6.08 -11.97 -11.06
C SER A 82 -7.03 -11.13 -11.91
N ARG A 83 -7.21 -9.87 -11.51
CA ARG A 83 -7.87 -8.84 -12.32
C ARG A 83 -7.22 -8.64 -13.69
N PHE A 84 -5.92 -8.93 -13.81
CA PHE A 84 -5.15 -8.74 -15.04
C PHE A 84 -5.04 -9.98 -15.92
N TYR A 85 -5.64 -11.10 -15.50
CA TYR A 85 -5.62 -12.30 -16.31
C TYR A 85 -6.52 -12.16 -17.54
N ASP A 86 -5.97 -12.41 -18.72
CA ASP A 86 -6.75 -12.46 -19.95
C ASP A 86 -7.14 -13.93 -20.25
N PRO A 87 -8.44 -14.29 -20.19
CA PRO A 87 -8.88 -15.65 -20.48
C PRO A 87 -8.98 -15.96 -21.98
N TYR A 88 -8.83 -14.96 -22.86
CA TYR A 88 -8.97 -15.13 -24.31
C TYR A 88 -7.68 -15.66 -24.96
N ASP A 89 -7.75 -16.09 -26.23
CA ASP A 89 -6.56 -16.55 -26.95
C ASP A 89 -5.61 -15.37 -27.22
N PRO A 90 -4.36 -15.37 -26.70
CA PRO A 90 -3.45 -14.25 -26.89
C PRO A 90 -3.01 -14.03 -28.36
N ASP A 91 -3.21 -15.00 -29.26
CA ASP A 91 -2.83 -14.86 -30.67
C ASP A 91 -3.95 -14.27 -31.55
N GLU A 92 -5.18 -14.38 -31.07
CA GLU A 92 -6.43 -13.95 -31.71
C GLU A 92 -7.35 -13.27 -30.66
N PRO A 93 -6.86 -12.23 -29.94
CA PRO A 93 -7.64 -11.63 -28.88
C PRO A 93 -8.83 -10.83 -29.44
N PRO A 94 -10.00 -10.87 -28.80
CA PRO A 94 -11.11 -9.97 -29.10
C PRO A 94 -10.72 -8.50 -28.88
N LEU A 95 -11.41 -7.59 -29.56
CA LEU A 95 -11.21 -6.14 -29.37
C LEU A 95 -11.72 -5.70 -27.99
N PRO A 96 -10.95 -4.91 -27.22
CA PRO A 96 -11.43 -4.31 -25.99
C PRO A 96 -12.51 -3.24 -26.27
N PRO A 97 -13.30 -2.83 -25.26
CA PRO A 97 -14.17 -1.66 -25.38
C PRO A 97 -13.32 -0.40 -25.62
N ASP A 98 -13.68 0.36 -26.66
CA ASP A 98 -12.96 1.57 -27.09
C ASP A 98 -13.73 2.85 -26.73
N ASP A 99 -13.02 3.97 -26.67
CA ASP A 99 -13.64 5.29 -26.57
C ASP A 99 -14.44 5.59 -27.85
N PRO A 100 -15.68 6.12 -27.75
CA PRO A 100 -16.51 6.38 -28.93
C PRO A 100 -15.86 7.27 -30.00
N ALA A 101 -15.04 8.25 -29.62
CA ALA A 101 -14.38 9.15 -30.58
C ALA A 101 -13.15 8.50 -31.22
N ALA A 102 -12.42 7.65 -30.49
CA ALA A 102 -11.34 6.86 -31.05
C ALA A 102 -11.88 5.79 -32.02
N PHE A 103 -13.01 5.16 -31.67
CA PHE A 103 -13.66 4.13 -32.47
C PHE A 103 -14.05 4.62 -33.87
N GLU A 104 -14.49 5.87 -34.02
CA GLU A 104 -14.79 6.45 -35.34
C GLU A 104 -13.59 6.38 -36.29
N TYR A 105 -12.36 6.52 -35.78
CA TYR A 105 -11.15 6.38 -36.59
C TYR A 105 -10.86 4.93 -36.97
N MET A 106 -11.38 3.92 -36.26
CA MET A 106 -11.29 2.54 -36.72
C MET A 106 -12.24 2.26 -37.90
N GLU A 107 -13.39 2.92 -37.95
CA GLU A 107 -14.33 2.83 -39.07
C GLU A 107 -13.92 3.69 -40.26
N TRP A 108 -13.37 4.90 -40.02
CA TRP A 108 -12.97 5.85 -41.06
C TRP A 108 -11.68 6.59 -40.69
N VAL A 109 -10.57 6.28 -41.38
CA VAL A 109 -9.31 7.01 -41.25
C VAL A 109 -9.14 7.96 -42.42
N HIS A 110 -9.06 9.28 -42.16
CA HIS A 110 -8.80 10.29 -43.19
C HIS A 110 -9.78 10.18 -44.40
N GLY A 111 -11.07 9.94 -44.11
CA GLY A 111 -12.11 9.79 -45.13
C GLY A 111 -12.05 8.49 -45.95
N MET A 112 -11.20 7.54 -45.55
CA MET A 112 -11.15 6.19 -46.12
C MET A 112 -11.79 5.21 -45.15
N LEU A 113 -12.59 4.27 -45.67
CA LEU A 113 -13.17 3.19 -44.86
C LEU A 113 -12.05 2.35 -44.24
N GLY A 114 -12.16 2.09 -42.94
CA GLY A 114 -11.25 1.29 -42.15
C GLY A 114 -11.29 -0.19 -42.52
N TYR A 115 -10.48 -0.98 -41.82
CA TYR A 115 -10.34 -2.41 -42.10
C TYR A 115 -11.58 -3.19 -41.64
N GLN A 116 -12.22 -3.92 -42.56
CA GLN A 116 -13.48 -4.63 -42.27
C GLN A 116 -13.32 -5.79 -41.28
N GLY A 117 -12.12 -6.36 -41.19
CA GLY A 117 -11.85 -7.52 -40.34
C GLY A 117 -11.45 -7.17 -38.90
N TRP A 118 -11.59 -5.90 -38.47
CA TRP A 118 -11.29 -5.52 -37.09
C TRP A 118 -12.08 -6.36 -36.06
N HIS A 119 -13.32 -6.71 -36.39
CA HIS A 119 -14.24 -7.42 -35.50
C HIS A 119 -14.23 -8.95 -35.67
N ASP A 120 -13.31 -9.51 -36.49
CA ASP A 120 -13.29 -10.94 -36.83
C ASP A 120 -13.10 -11.84 -35.58
N PHE A 121 -12.43 -11.34 -34.54
CA PHE A 121 -12.17 -12.05 -33.28
C PHE A 121 -13.16 -11.71 -32.16
N GLY A 122 -14.21 -10.93 -32.45
CA GLY A 122 -15.19 -10.48 -31.47
C GLY A 122 -14.75 -9.26 -30.67
N GLN A 123 -15.58 -8.89 -29.69
CA GLN A 123 -15.36 -7.77 -28.78
C GLN A 123 -15.54 -8.24 -27.34
N THR A 124 -14.74 -7.71 -26.41
CA THR A 124 -14.94 -7.90 -24.97
C THR A 124 -15.87 -6.84 -24.42
N MET A 125 -16.58 -7.19 -23.35
CA MET A 125 -17.42 -6.24 -22.61
C MET A 125 -16.58 -5.33 -21.71
N THR A 126 -15.45 -5.85 -21.21
CA THR A 126 -14.57 -5.18 -20.25
C THR A 126 -13.11 -5.35 -20.66
N VAL A 127 -12.26 -4.40 -20.26
CA VAL A 127 -10.80 -4.55 -20.35
C VAL A 127 -10.27 -5.48 -19.25
N GLU A 128 -10.98 -5.57 -18.13
CA GLU A 128 -10.64 -6.42 -17.00
C GLU A 128 -11.06 -7.87 -17.23
N ASN A 129 -10.41 -8.80 -16.53
CA ASN A 129 -10.79 -10.20 -16.51
C ASN A 129 -12.28 -10.37 -16.14
N PRO A 130 -13.16 -10.84 -17.02
CA PRO A 130 -14.58 -10.96 -16.69
C PRO A 130 -14.86 -11.91 -15.50
N GLN A 131 -13.93 -12.79 -15.17
CA GLN A 131 -14.09 -13.83 -14.15
C GLN A 131 -13.42 -13.50 -12.81
N TRP A 132 -12.63 -12.42 -12.71
CA TRP A 132 -11.85 -12.18 -11.48
C TRP A 132 -12.75 -11.91 -10.25
N LEU A 133 -13.95 -11.38 -10.49
CA LEU A 133 -14.96 -11.12 -9.47
C LEU A 133 -15.78 -12.36 -9.05
N GLU A 134 -15.66 -13.49 -9.76
CA GLU A 134 -16.30 -14.76 -9.35
C GLU A 134 -15.85 -15.17 -7.94
N ASN A 135 -14.58 -14.89 -7.64
CA ASN A 135 -13.95 -15.06 -6.33
C ASN A 135 -14.45 -14.09 -5.25
N PHE A 136 -15.45 -13.26 -5.55
CA PHE A 136 -16.14 -12.41 -4.58
C PHE A 136 -17.66 -12.62 -4.60
N GLY A 137 -18.13 -13.69 -5.26
CA GLY A 137 -19.55 -14.05 -5.34
C GLY A 137 -20.33 -13.29 -6.42
N VAL A 138 -19.63 -12.60 -7.32
CA VAL A 138 -20.20 -11.82 -8.42
C VAL A 138 -20.02 -12.61 -9.71
N SER A 139 -21.12 -12.84 -10.45
CA SER A 139 -21.02 -13.53 -11.74
C SER A 139 -20.40 -12.63 -12.83
N PRO A 140 -19.79 -13.20 -13.88
CA PRO A 140 -19.23 -12.42 -14.99
C PRO A 140 -20.27 -11.55 -15.71
N GLU A 141 -21.52 -12.02 -15.76
CA GLU A 141 -22.63 -11.27 -16.35
C GLU A 141 -22.94 -10.01 -15.51
N GLU A 142 -23.03 -10.15 -14.19
CA GLU A 142 -23.22 -9.02 -13.27
C GLU A 142 -22.03 -8.03 -13.30
N ALA A 143 -20.81 -8.55 -13.44
CA ALA A 143 -19.60 -7.73 -13.60
C ALA A 143 -19.59 -6.93 -14.92
N ALA A 144 -20.14 -7.50 -15.99
CA ALA A 144 -20.21 -6.88 -17.31
C ALA A 144 -21.33 -5.84 -17.44
N CYS A 145 -22.41 -5.92 -16.63
CA CYS A 145 -23.57 -5.03 -16.70
C CYS A 145 -23.27 -3.53 -16.43
N GLY A 146 -22.09 -3.18 -15.92
CA GLY A 146 -21.67 -1.77 -15.73
C GLY A 146 -21.21 -1.06 -17.00
N TYR A 147 -20.95 -1.80 -18.10
CA TYR A 147 -20.30 -1.28 -19.31
C TYR A 147 -21.15 -1.44 -20.59
N GLU A 148 -22.42 -1.81 -20.47
CA GLU A 148 -23.29 -2.00 -21.63
C GLU A 148 -23.57 -0.68 -22.37
N LEU A 149 -22.90 -0.52 -23.52
CA LEU A 149 -23.43 0.05 -24.77
C LEU A 149 -24.48 1.17 -24.61
N GLY A 150 -24.02 2.41 -24.44
CA GLY A 150 -24.67 3.59 -25.03
C GLY A 150 -26.14 3.89 -24.66
N TYR A 151 -26.65 3.49 -23.50
CA TYR A 151 -28.03 3.83 -23.10
C TYR A 151 -28.17 4.37 -21.66
N SER A 152 -28.82 5.54 -21.61
CA SER A 152 -29.43 6.25 -20.46
C SER A 152 -28.60 6.48 -19.19
N PHE A 153 -28.31 7.76 -18.95
CA PHE A 153 -27.82 8.36 -17.70
C PHE A 153 -28.71 8.11 -16.45
N GLU A 154 -29.87 7.46 -16.60
CA GLU A 154 -30.88 7.29 -15.54
C GLU A 154 -30.74 5.98 -14.74
N ALA A 155 -29.91 5.02 -15.19
CA ALA A 155 -29.66 3.78 -14.47
C ALA A 155 -28.33 3.88 -13.71
N GLN A 156 -28.42 4.21 -12.42
CA GLN A 156 -27.31 4.27 -11.47
C GLN A 156 -26.79 2.86 -11.15
N PHE A 157 -26.24 2.15 -12.13
CA PHE A 157 -25.59 0.85 -11.94
C PHE A 157 -24.10 1.06 -11.69
N SER A 158 -23.72 1.13 -10.42
CA SER A 158 -22.32 0.98 -10.03
C SER A 158 -21.91 -0.47 -10.33
N PRO A 159 -20.77 -0.73 -11.01
CA PRO A 159 -20.30 -2.09 -11.21
C PRO A 159 -20.16 -2.80 -9.85
N PRO A 160 -20.44 -4.11 -9.76
CA PRO A 160 -20.31 -4.84 -8.52
C PRO A 160 -18.85 -4.80 -8.03
N VAL A 161 -18.67 -4.36 -6.78
CA VAL A 161 -17.34 -4.20 -6.16
C VAL A 161 -17.06 -5.35 -5.21
N PRO A 162 -15.79 -5.79 -5.06
CA PRO A 162 -15.46 -6.85 -4.12
C PRO A 162 -15.64 -6.37 -2.68
N VAL A 163 -16.19 -7.26 -1.84
CA VAL A 163 -16.34 -7.05 -0.39
C VAL A 163 -15.39 -8.00 0.33
N ILE A 164 -14.46 -7.45 1.10
CA ILE A 164 -13.45 -8.18 1.86
C ILE A 164 -13.59 -7.79 3.33
N GLU A 165 -14.22 -8.66 4.11
CA GLU A 165 -14.38 -8.46 5.55
C GLU A 165 -13.20 -9.06 6.32
N ASN A 166 -12.72 -8.35 7.34
CA ASN A 166 -11.66 -8.78 8.26
C ASN A 166 -10.42 -9.30 7.52
N MET A 167 -9.93 -8.51 6.56
CA MET A 167 -8.75 -8.84 5.78
C MET A 167 -7.55 -8.98 6.71
N THR A 168 -6.98 -10.19 6.76
CA THR A 168 -5.77 -10.45 7.53
C THR A 168 -4.53 -9.98 6.78
N MET A 169 -3.40 -9.85 7.49
CA MET A 169 -2.12 -9.55 6.87
C MET A 169 -1.73 -10.58 5.79
N GLY A 170 -2.06 -11.86 6.03
CA GLY A 170 -1.82 -12.94 5.08
C GLY A 170 -2.64 -12.79 3.80
N ASP A 171 -3.93 -12.46 3.93
CA ASP A 171 -4.82 -12.22 2.78
C ASP A 171 -4.33 -11.02 1.97
N ALA A 172 -3.92 -9.94 2.65
CA ALA A 172 -3.40 -8.74 1.97
C ALA A 172 -2.13 -9.04 1.16
N ILE A 173 -1.21 -9.86 1.69
CA ILE A 173 -0.03 -10.32 0.97
C ILE A 173 -0.46 -11.15 -0.26
N GLU A 174 -1.32 -12.15 -0.08
CA GLU A 174 -1.76 -13.02 -1.18
C GLU A 174 -2.46 -12.22 -2.30
N LEU A 175 -3.39 -11.34 -1.93
CA LEU A 175 -4.09 -10.45 -2.86
C LEU A 175 -3.09 -9.59 -3.65
N THR A 176 -2.09 -9.03 -2.96
CA THR A 176 -1.08 -8.20 -3.61
C THR A 176 -0.24 -9.01 -4.61
N TYR A 177 0.23 -10.21 -4.27
CA TYR A 177 1.03 -11.03 -5.18
C TYR A 177 0.25 -11.50 -6.43
N ILE A 178 -1.08 -11.57 -6.33
CA ILE A 178 -1.97 -11.96 -7.44
C ILE A 178 -2.35 -10.76 -8.30
N ASN A 179 -2.68 -9.62 -7.69
CA ASN A 179 -3.30 -8.48 -8.36
C ASN A 179 -2.38 -7.25 -8.49
N SER A 180 -1.12 -7.28 -8.04
CA SER A 180 -0.24 -6.11 -8.14
C SER A 180 0.38 -5.95 -9.54
N ARG A 181 0.24 -4.74 -10.09
CA ARG A 181 0.85 -4.33 -11.36
C ARG A 181 2.36 -4.28 -11.28
N ASP A 182 2.90 -3.81 -10.17
CA ASP A 182 4.35 -3.66 -9.99
C ASP A 182 5.03 -5.04 -9.96
N PHE A 183 4.40 -6.03 -9.30
CA PHE A 183 4.92 -7.39 -9.30
C PHE A 183 4.95 -7.99 -10.71
N GLN A 184 3.83 -7.87 -11.43
CA GLN A 184 3.70 -8.36 -12.80
C GLN A 184 4.69 -7.67 -13.75
N PHE A 185 4.85 -6.35 -13.64
CA PHE A 185 5.81 -5.58 -14.43
C PHE A 185 7.25 -6.04 -14.20
N GLN A 186 7.67 -6.25 -12.95
CA GLN A 186 9.02 -6.71 -12.64
C GLN A 186 9.28 -8.14 -13.16
N LEU A 187 8.26 -9.00 -13.15
CA LEU A 187 8.34 -10.34 -13.75
C LEU A 187 8.45 -10.27 -15.28
N GLU A 188 7.69 -9.38 -15.93
CA GLU A 188 7.78 -9.11 -17.37
C GLU A 188 9.15 -8.59 -17.78
N GLN A 189 9.75 -7.68 -17.00
CA GLN A 189 11.11 -7.19 -17.27
C GLN A 189 12.17 -8.30 -17.17
N LEU A 190 12.03 -9.21 -16.20
CA LEU A 190 12.87 -10.40 -16.10
C LEU A 190 12.70 -11.30 -17.33
N TYR A 191 11.47 -11.54 -17.76
CA TYR A 191 11.16 -12.32 -18.95
C TYR A 191 11.78 -11.68 -20.21
N LEU A 192 11.58 -10.39 -20.44
CA LEU A 192 12.10 -9.68 -21.62
C LEU A 192 13.64 -9.67 -21.67
N THR A 193 14.30 -9.54 -20.52
CA THR A 193 15.77 -9.63 -20.44
C THR A 193 16.26 -11.04 -20.80
N ALA A 194 15.56 -12.07 -20.32
CA ALA A 194 15.86 -13.46 -20.68
C ALA A 194 15.53 -13.77 -22.15
N LEU A 195 14.47 -13.18 -22.71
CA LEU A 195 14.10 -13.28 -24.12
C LEU A 195 15.21 -12.71 -25.02
N GLU A 196 15.77 -11.54 -24.70
CA GLU A 196 16.91 -10.98 -25.43
C GLU A 196 18.13 -11.93 -25.40
N LEU A 197 18.36 -12.63 -24.29
CA LEU A 197 19.41 -13.65 -24.20
C LEU A 197 19.15 -14.84 -25.15
N THR A 198 17.90 -15.29 -25.30
CA THR A 198 17.57 -16.35 -26.29
C THR A 198 17.98 -15.92 -27.70
N PHE A 199 17.71 -14.65 -28.05
CA PHE A 199 18.10 -14.08 -29.35
C PHE A 199 19.61 -14.00 -29.52
N GLN A 200 20.36 -13.56 -28.49
CA GLN A 200 21.82 -13.52 -28.57
C GLN A 200 22.46 -14.91 -28.70
N ARG A 201 21.88 -15.94 -28.08
CA ARG A 201 22.30 -17.34 -28.27
C ARG A 201 22.04 -17.81 -29.71
N PHE A 202 20.85 -17.52 -30.24
CA PHE A 202 20.45 -17.86 -31.61
C PHE A 202 21.39 -17.27 -32.69
N ARG A 203 22.04 -16.13 -32.43
CA ARG A 203 23.05 -15.56 -33.35
C ARG A 203 24.24 -16.48 -33.61
N TYR A 204 24.56 -17.39 -32.68
CA TYR A 204 25.63 -18.38 -32.83
C TYR A 204 25.12 -19.75 -33.29
N ASP A 205 23.83 -19.89 -33.57
CA ASP A 205 23.24 -21.07 -34.17
C ASP A 205 23.23 -20.99 -35.70
N VAL A 206 22.81 -22.08 -36.34
CA VAL A 206 22.68 -22.12 -37.81
C VAL A 206 21.43 -21.34 -38.21
N GLN A 207 21.63 -20.23 -38.92
CA GLN A 207 20.56 -19.39 -39.46
C GLN A 207 20.21 -19.82 -40.87
N PHE A 208 18.94 -20.12 -41.12
CA PHE A 208 18.43 -20.41 -42.46
C PHE A 208 17.96 -19.10 -43.13
N LEU A 209 18.39 -18.88 -44.38
CA LEU A 209 17.98 -17.76 -45.23
C LEU A 209 16.77 -18.20 -46.06
N GLY A 210 15.70 -17.39 -46.04
CA GLY A 210 14.43 -17.70 -46.70
C GLY A 210 14.49 -17.57 -48.23
N ILE A 211 13.46 -18.07 -48.92
CA ILE A 211 13.31 -18.01 -50.38
C ILE A 211 13.27 -16.53 -50.82
N GLY A 212 14.32 -16.09 -51.53
CA GLY A 212 14.55 -14.69 -51.90
C GLY A 212 15.85 -14.10 -51.35
N GLY A 213 16.55 -14.82 -50.47
CA GLY A 213 17.94 -14.50 -50.05
C GLY A 213 18.06 -13.43 -49.00
N ASN A 214 16.94 -12.91 -48.54
CA ASN A 214 16.88 -12.04 -47.40
C ASN A 214 16.70 -12.91 -46.15
N LYS A 215 17.30 -12.46 -45.03
CA LYS A 215 16.76 -12.83 -43.72
C LYS A 215 15.30 -12.38 -43.72
N PRO A 216 14.34 -13.17 -43.22
CA PRO A 216 12.96 -12.70 -43.10
C PRO A 216 12.96 -11.47 -42.18
N THR A 217 12.95 -10.29 -42.79
CA THR A 217 12.83 -8.98 -42.16
C THR A 217 11.52 -8.38 -42.63
N SER A 218 10.85 -7.62 -41.78
CA SER A 218 9.54 -7.00 -42.04
C SER A 218 9.53 -5.90 -43.11
N ASP A 219 10.65 -5.67 -43.82
CA ASP A 219 10.77 -4.64 -44.83
C ASP A 219 10.20 -5.13 -46.18
N VAL A 220 8.91 -4.86 -46.39
CA VAL A 220 8.26 -5.02 -47.69
C VAL A 220 8.51 -3.74 -48.49
N GLY A 221 9.61 -3.72 -49.26
CA GLY A 221 9.88 -2.66 -50.21
C GLY A 221 9.07 -2.83 -51.50
N TYR A 222 8.01 -2.03 -51.69
CA TYR A 222 7.33 -1.92 -52.98
C TYR A 222 8.13 -1.04 -53.94
N VAL A 223 8.72 -1.64 -54.98
CA VAL A 223 9.32 -0.89 -56.08
C VAL A 223 8.28 -0.73 -57.19
N ALA A 224 7.77 0.48 -57.38
CA ALA A 224 7.00 0.84 -58.57
C ALA A 224 7.98 1.08 -59.73
N LEU A 225 8.00 0.17 -60.72
CA LEU A 225 8.82 0.32 -61.93
C LEU A 225 8.03 1.13 -62.97
N GLY A 226 8.56 2.31 -63.31
CA GLY A 226 8.11 3.13 -64.44
C GLY A 226 8.84 2.76 -65.73
N ASP A 227 8.04 2.53 -66.76
CA ASP A 227 8.24 2.47 -68.23
C ASP A 227 9.65 2.22 -68.82
N GLY A 228 9.71 1.26 -69.76
CA GLY A 228 10.74 1.26 -70.82
C GLY A 228 11.56 -0.01 -71.05
N ASP A 229 11.22 -1.17 -70.49
CA ASP A 229 11.52 -2.52 -71.00
C ASP A 229 10.88 -3.55 -70.05
N THR A 230 10.00 -4.44 -70.56
CA THR A 230 9.33 -5.43 -69.72
C THR A 230 10.22 -6.66 -69.54
N SER A 231 10.94 -6.69 -68.41
CA SER A 231 11.60 -7.90 -67.91
C SER A 231 11.11 -8.21 -66.50
N LEU A 232 10.85 -9.49 -66.22
CA LEU A 232 10.54 -9.99 -64.88
C LEU A 232 11.73 -10.84 -64.45
N ALA A 233 12.51 -10.33 -63.50
CA ALA A 233 13.54 -11.10 -62.82
C ALA A 233 12.93 -11.77 -61.59
N TRP A 234 13.08 -13.08 -61.47
CA TRP A 234 12.68 -13.83 -60.28
C TRP A 234 13.92 -14.43 -59.62
N ASP A 235 14.32 -13.83 -58.50
CA ASP A 235 15.49 -14.23 -57.70
C ASP A 235 15.03 -15.12 -56.53
N ASN A 236 15.30 -16.42 -56.63
CA ASN A 236 15.09 -17.38 -55.54
C ASN A 236 16.43 -17.74 -54.93
N ARG A 237 16.74 -17.17 -53.77
CA ARG A 237 17.93 -17.53 -52.98
C ARG A 237 17.51 -18.28 -51.73
N ILE A 238 18.22 -19.33 -51.35
CA ILE A 238 18.05 -20.08 -50.09
C ILE A 238 19.44 -20.31 -49.53
N GLY A 239 19.66 -20.22 -48.22
CA GLY A 239 21.00 -20.44 -47.69
C GLY A 239 21.03 -20.75 -46.21
N VAL A 240 22.23 -20.99 -45.70
CA VAL A 240 22.52 -21.17 -44.29
C VAL A 240 23.71 -20.31 -43.92
N SER A 241 23.68 -19.67 -42.76
CA SER A 241 24.81 -18.91 -42.23
C SER A 241 24.98 -19.13 -40.74
N LYS A 242 26.20 -18.97 -40.22
CA LYS A 242 26.48 -19.14 -38.80
C LYS A 242 27.64 -18.24 -38.37
N LEU A 243 27.49 -17.59 -37.23
CA LEU A 243 28.56 -16.88 -36.54
C LEU A 243 29.34 -17.86 -35.65
N LEU A 244 30.67 -17.85 -35.76
CA LEU A 244 31.56 -18.68 -34.96
C LEU A 244 32.01 -17.93 -33.71
N PRO A 245 32.31 -18.64 -32.61
CA PRO A 245 32.89 -18.03 -31.41
C PRO A 245 34.20 -17.28 -31.65
N SER A 246 34.92 -17.56 -32.74
CA SER A 246 36.14 -16.83 -33.14
C SER A 246 35.88 -15.47 -33.78
N GLY A 247 34.62 -15.10 -34.03
CA GLY A 247 34.22 -13.92 -34.79
C GLY A 247 34.10 -14.16 -36.29
N GLY A 248 34.47 -15.35 -36.77
CA GLY A 248 34.31 -15.72 -38.17
C GLY A 248 32.85 -16.01 -38.49
N GLN A 249 32.42 -15.70 -39.70
CA GLN A 249 31.10 -16.02 -40.20
C GLN A 249 31.26 -16.86 -41.46
N TRP A 250 30.47 -17.93 -41.57
CA TRP A 250 30.34 -18.65 -42.82
C TRP A 250 28.90 -18.63 -43.30
N ALA A 251 28.73 -18.62 -44.62
CA ALA A 251 27.45 -18.68 -45.31
C ALA A 251 27.57 -19.58 -46.54
N ILE A 252 26.52 -20.36 -46.82
CA ILE A 252 26.36 -21.14 -48.04
C ILE A 252 24.98 -20.79 -48.60
N GLU A 253 24.91 -20.34 -49.84
CA GLU A 253 23.69 -19.87 -50.47
C GLU A 253 23.51 -20.51 -51.84
N LEU A 254 22.31 -20.98 -52.14
CA LEU A 254 21.87 -21.41 -53.45
C LEU A 254 20.98 -20.31 -54.02
N ALA A 255 21.45 -19.63 -55.05
CA ALA A 255 20.71 -18.65 -55.84
C ALA A 255 20.20 -19.27 -57.13
N ASN A 256 18.99 -18.93 -57.55
CA ASN A 256 18.44 -19.20 -58.87
C ASN A 256 17.84 -17.92 -59.42
N ASN A 257 18.39 -17.41 -60.51
CA ASN A 257 17.91 -16.21 -61.19
C ASN A 257 17.23 -16.64 -62.49
N THR A 258 15.93 -16.35 -62.60
CA THR A 258 15.19 -16.53 -63.85
C THR A 258 14.85 -15.17 -64.45
N LEU A 259 15.40 -14.87 -65.63
CA LEU A 259 15.12 -13.67 -66.38
C LEU A 259 14.09 -13.97 -67.48
N TRP A 260 12.91 -13.38 -67.37
CA TRP A 260 11.88 -13.42 -68.42
C TRP A 260 11.97 -12.15 -69.24
N LEU A 261 12.26 -12.28 -70.53
CA LEU A 261 12.20 -11.18 -71.48
C LEU A 261 10.89 -11.26 -72.27
N PHE A 262 10.05 -10.22 -72.15
CA PHE A 262 8.73 -10.15 -72.81
C PHE A 262 8.76 -9.36 -74.13
N SER A 263 9.93 -8.85 -74.53
CA SER A 263 10.17 -8.17 -75.81
C SER A 263 10.90 -9.11 -76.78
N GLY A 264 10.27 -9.44 -77.92
CA GLY A 264 10.79 -10.36 -78.94
C GLY A 264 10.23 -11.79 -78.85
N ASP A 265 10.96 -12.79 -79.38
CA ASP A 265 10.65 -14.21 -79.16
C ASP A 265 10.65 -14.47 -77.64
N ASN A 266 9.48 -14.77 -77.05
CA ASN A 266 9.31 -15.07 -75.63
C ASN A 266 10.38 -16.08 -75.15
N LYS A 267 11.36 -15.59 -74.37
CA LYS A 267 12.54 -16.36 -73.96
C LYS A 267 12.78 -16.17 -72.46
N SER A 268 13.00 -17.28 -71.76
CA SER A 268 13.33 -17.33 -70.33
C SER A 268 14.75 -17.87 -70.14
N ASP A 269 15.61 -17.12 -69.46
CA ASP A 269 16.89 -17.65 -68.99
C ASP A 269 16.77 -18.10 -67.55
N THR A 270 17.43 -19.19 -67.18
CA THR A 270 17.56 -19.60 -65.79
C THR A 270 19.01 -19.98 -65.52
N ALA A 271 19.61 -19.37 -64.49
CA ALA A 271 20.93 -19.74 -64.02
C ALA A 271 20.91 -19.93 -62.49
N SER A 272 21.39 -21.09 -62.04
CA SER A 272 21.56 -21.40 -60.62
C SER A 272 23.01 -21.22 -60.21
N ALA A 273 23.28 -20.68 -59.03
CA ALA A 273 24.61 -20.54 -58.45
C ALA A 273 24.61 -20.98 -56.99
N LEU A 274 25.50 -21.90 -56.63
CA LEU A 274 25.79 -22.25 -55.24
C LEU A 274 27.01 -21.45 -54.78
N SER A 275 26.80 -20.40 -53.99
CA SER A 275 27.86 -19.59 -53.38
C SER A 275 28.21 -20.06 -51.97
N PHE A 276 29.46 -19.88 -51.59
CA PHE A 276 29.92 -20.00 -50.22
C PHE A 276 30.82 -18.82 -49.88
N ASN A 277 30.73 -18.36 -48.65
CA ASN A 277 31.54 -17.28 -48.12
C ASN A 277 31.97 -17.64 -46.69
N LEU A 278 33.25 -17.48 -46.38
CA LEU A 278 33.82 -17.57 -45.05
C LEU A 278 34.69 -16.34 -44.84
N VAL A 279 34.32 -15.52 -43.86
CA VAL A 279 35.10 -14.37 -43.41
C VAL A 279 35.55 -14.64 -41.99
N GLN A 280 36.86 -14.68 -41.74
CA GLN A 280 37.42 -14.86 -40.40
C GLN A 280 38.34 -13.67 -40.05
N PRO A 281 37.92 -12.77 -39.15
CA PRO A 281 38.79 -11.72 -38.64
C PRO A 281 39.90 -12.30 -37.75
N LEU A 282 41.12 -11.80 -37.90
CA LEU A 282 42.31 -12.23 -37.14
C LEU A 282 42.78 -11.21 -36.09
N LEU A 283 42.50 -9.92 -36.30
CA LEU A 283 42.91 -8.81 -35.42
C LEU A 283 41.68 -8.06 -34.90
N LEU A 284 41.26 -6.96 -35.55
CA LEU A 284 40.02 -6.26 -35.22
C LEU A 284 38.81 -7.18 -35.41
N GLY A 285 37.95 -7.28 -34.39
CA GLY A 285 36.79 -8.17 -34.38
C GLY A 285 37.13 -9.66 -34.24
N GLY A 286 38.42 -10.00 -34.18
CA GLY A 286 38.91 -11.37 -34.08
C GLY A 286 38.98 -11.89 -32.64
N GLY A 287 38.74 -13.19 -32.50
CA GLY A 287 38.95 -13.91 -31.25
C GLY A 287 37.75 -13.89 -30.30
N ARG A 288 37.68 -14.92 -29.45
CA ARG A 288 36.55 -15.17 -28.54
C ARG A 288 36.24 -14.02 -27.60
N LYS A 289 37.27 -13.28 -27.18
CA LYS A 289 37.15 -12.17 -26.24
C LYS A 289 36.27 -11.03 -26.78
N VAL A 290 36.28 -10.78 -28.08
CA VAL A 290 35.49 -9.71 -28.71
C VAL A 290 34.23 -10.30 -29.31
N ALA A 291 34.37 -11.42 -30.01
CA ALA A 291 33.27 -12.08 -30.69
C ALA A 291 32.17 -12.58 -29.76
N LEU A 292 32.49 -13.04 -28.53
CA LEU A 292 31.52 -13.52 -27.55
C LEU A 292 31.07 -12.43 -26.55
N GLU A 293 31.56 -11.21 -26.63
CA GLU A 293 31.28 -10.20 -25.59
C GLU A 293 29.80 -9.88 -25.50
N SER A 294 29.10 -9.73 -26.64
CA SER A 294 27.65 -9.44 -26.66
C SER A 294 26.86 -10.55 -25.94
N LEU A 295 27.14 -11.82 -26.25
CA LEU A 295 26.53 -12.96 -25.57
C LEU A 295 26.91 -13.00 -24.08
N THR A 296 28.18 -12.76 -23.76
CA THR A 296 28.67 -12.74 -22.37
C THR A 296 27.98 -11.66 -21.55
N GLN A 297 27.71 -10.50 -22.14
CA GLN A 297 26.97 -9.42 -21.48
C GLN A 297 25.52 -9.83 -21.26
N SER A 298 24.79 -10.30 -22.28
CA SER A 298 23.40 -10.73 -22.11
C SER A 298 23.24 -11.91 -21.15
N GLU A 299 24.21 -12.84 -21.10
CA GLU A 299 24.25 -13.93 -20.12
C GLU A 299 24.36 -13.43 -18.67
N ARG A 300 25.00 -12.26 -18.48
CA ARG A 300 25.15 -11.60 -17.18
C ARG A 300 23.97 -10.69 -16.88
N ASP A 301 23.44 -9.98 -17.86
CA ASP A 301 22.25 -9.14 -17.71
C ASP A 301 21.05 -9.98 -17.25
N ALA A 302 20.86 -11.19 -17.79
CA ALA A 302 19.84 -12.12 -17.30
C ALA A 302 20.06 -12.56 -15.84
N LEU A 303 21.31 -12.72 -15.40
CA LEU A 303 21.62 -13.00 -13.99
C LEU A 303 21.38 -11.77 -13.10
N TYR A 304 21.67 -10.57 -13.60
CA TYR A 304 21.42 -9.33 -12.88
C TYR A 304 19.93 -9.10 -12.68
N ALA A 305 19.14 -9.19 -13.75
CA ALA A 305 17.69 -9.09 -13.70
C ALA A 305 17.07 -10.10 -12.72
N MET A 306 17.56 -11.34 -12.68
CA MET A 306 17.11 -12.34 -11.72
C MET A 306 17.39 -11.94 -10.27
N ARG A 307 18.58 -11.41 -10.01
CA ARG A 307 18.98 -10.91 -8.69
C ARG A 307 18.20 -9.68 -8.27
N ASP A 308 17.96 -8.78 -9.21
CA ASP A 308 17.16 -7.58 -8.99
C ASP A 308 15.71 -7.95 -8.69
N PHE A 309 15.14 -8.93 -9.40
CA PHE A 309 13.81 -9.46 -9.11
C PHE A 309 13.74 -10.16 -7.74
N ALA A 310 14.74 -10.98 -7.40
CA ALA A 310 14.81 -11.60 -6.07
C ALA A 310 14.94 -10.57 -4.94
N ARG A 311 15.69 -9.49 -5.16
CA ARG A 311 15.76 -8.34 -4.23
C ARG A 311 14.43 -7.60 -4.16
N PHE A 312 13.80 -7.35 -5.30
CA PHE A 312 12.50 -6.71 -5.39
C PHE A 312 11.45 -7.44 -4.57
N ARG A 313 11.38 -8.78 -4.63
CA ARG A 313 10.45 -9.57 -3.77
C ARG A 313 10.60 -9.27 -2.28
N LYS A 314 11.83 -9.07 -1.79
CA LYS A 314 12.11 -8.71 -0.39
C LYS A 314 11.61 -7.30 -0.08
N THR A 315 11.91 -6.33 -0.95
CA THR A 315 11.43 -4.95 -0.80
C THR A 315 9.90 -4.89 -0.84
N PHE A 316 9.30 -5.59 -1.79
CA PHE A 316 7.86 -5.66 -2.01
C PHE A 316 7.11 -6.20 -0.79
N PHE A 317 7.59 -7.29 -0.19
CA PHE A 317 7.03 -7.80 1.06
C PHE A 317 7.09 -6.76 2.20
N VAL A 318 8.24 -6.10 2.38
CA VAL A 318 8.41 -5.06 3.41
C VAL A 318 7.48 -3.88 3.16
N ASP A 319 7.26 -3.48 1.92
CA ASP A 319 6.39 -2.37 1.55
C ASP A 319 4.91 -2.70 1.81
N ILE A 320 4.46 -3.94 1.54
CA ILE A 320 3.09 -4.40 1.83
C ILE A 320 2.80 -4.38 3.33
N VAL A 321 3.76 -4.86 4.14
CA VAL A 321 3.56 -5.02 5.59
C VAL A 321 3.80 -3.72 6.35
N SER A 322 4.88 -3.01 6.03
CA SER A 322 5.42 -1.91 6.83
C SER A 322 5.71 -0.63 6.05
N GLY A 323 5.43 -0.60 4.75
CA GLY A 323 5.63 0.57 3.89
C GLY A 323 4.74 1.76 4.29
N ALA A 324 4.90 2.87 3.57
CA ALA A 324 4.07 4.07 3.75
C ALA A 324 2.63 3.77 3.31
N GLY A 325 1.79 3.36 4.26
CA GLY A 325 0.43 2.86 4.00
C GLY A 325 0.28 1.34 4.08
N GLY A 326 1.32 0.61 4.48
CA GLY A 326 1.28 -0.84 4.67
C GLY A 326 0.36 -1.29 5.82
N TYR A 327 0.13 -2.60 5.90
CA TYR A 327 -0.83 -3.22 6.81
C TYR A 327 -0.70 -2.77 8.27
N LEU A 328 0.52 -2.76 8.82
CA LEU A 328 0.77 -2.39 10.22
C LEU A 328 0.39 -0.93 10.52
N GLN A 329 0.56 -0.03 9.54
CA GLN A 329 0.21 1.39 9.68
C GLN A 329 -1.32 1.60 9.65
N LEU A 330 -2.04 0.84 8.82
CA LEU A 330 -3.50 0.87 8.77
C LEU A 330 -4.11 0.43 10.10
N ILE A 331 -3.55 -0.62 10.71
CA ILE A 331 -3.94 -1.08 12.04
C ILE A 331 -3.72 0.00 13.11
N GLY A 332 -2.57 0.68 13.08
CA GLY A 332 -2.29 1.79 14.00
C GLY A 332 -3.30 2.93 13.87
N LEU A 333 -3.68 3.31 12.64
CA LEU A 333 -4.71 4.32 12.40
C LEU A 333 -6.10 3.88 12.88
N ARG A 334 -6.45 2.62 12.67
CA ARG A 334 -7.73 2.06 13.11
C ARG A 334 -7.85 2.11 14.63
N GLN A 335 -6.78 1.77 15.35
CA GLN A 335 -6.76 1.92 16.80
C GLN A 335 -6.92 3.37 17.24
N GLY A 336 -6.22 4.31 16.59
CA GLY A 336 -6.34 5.73 16.91
C GLY A 336 -7.78 6.26 16.71
N ILE A 337 -8.50 5.74 15.71
CA ILE A 337 -9.93 6.03 15.51
C ILE A 337 -10.77 5.48 16.67
N PHE A 338 -10.57 4.21 17.03
CA PHE A 338 -11.30 3.58 18.14
C PHE A 338 -11.09 4.29 19.48
N ASN A 339 -9.84 4.70 19.77
CA ASN A 339 -9.52 5.46 20.98
C ASN A 339 -10.21 6.82 20.97
N GLN A 340 -10.27 7.49 19.81
CA GLN A 340 -10.93 8.77 19.67
C GLN A 340 -12.46 8.66 19.83
N GLU A 341 -13.08 7.62 19.26
CA GLU A 341 -14.50 7.32 19.46
C GLU A 341 -14.82 7.06 20.94
N THR A 342 -13.95 6.32 21.63
CA THR A 342 -14.07 6.05 23.06
C THR A 342 -13.99 7.34 23.88
N ASN A 343 -13.02 8.20 23.59
CA ASN A 343 -12.88 9.51 24.24
C ASN A 343 -14.13 10.40 24.02
N ILE A 344 -14.66 10.46 22.80
CA ILE A 344 -15.90 11.20 22.49
C ILE A 344 -17.06 10.69 23.35
N ARG A 345 -17.24 9.37 23.46
CA ARG A 345 -18.31 8.78 24.29
C ARG A 345 -18.18 9.18 25.76
N GLN A 346 -16.96 9.19 26.29
CA GLN A 346 -16.69 9.59 27.68
C GLN A 346 -17.02 11.07 27.91
N LEU A 347 -16.61 11.96 26.99
CA LEU A 347 -16.95 13.38 27.04
C LEU A 347 -18.47 13.62 27.01
N GLU A 348 -19.21 12.90 26.16
CA GLU A 348 -20.67 13.00 26.07
C GLU A 348 -21.37 12.60 27.38
N VAL A 349 -20.89 11.53 28.03
CA VAL A 349 -21.40 11.09 29.34
C VAL A 349 -21.14 12.14 30.42
N GLN A 350 -19.94 12.73 30.45
CA GLN A 350 -19.59 13.76 31.43
C GLN A 350 -20.40 15.04 31.28
N ILE A 351 -20.58 15.52 30.03
CA ILE A 351 -21.43 16.67 29.73
C ILE A 351 -22.85 16.40 30.21
N ARG A 352 -23.39 15.21 29.94
CA ARG A 352 -24.74 14.82 30.38
C ARG A 352 -24.86 14.84 31.91
N ARG A 353 -23.88 14.30 32.62
CA ARG A 353 -23.84 14.30 34.10
C ARG A 353 -23.80 15.72 34.67
N LEU A 354 -22.92 16.59 34.15
CA LEU A 354 -22.81 17.97 34.63
C LEU A 354 -24.06 18.79 34.33
N ARG A 355 -24.70 18.57 33.18
CA ARG A 355 -26.01 19.17 32.89
C ARG A 355 -27.08 18.69 33.86
N ALA A 356 -27.11 17.40 34.20
CA ALA A 356 -28.05 16.87 35.19
C ALA A 356 -27.84 17.48 36.59
N VAL A 357 -26.59 17.56 37.05
CA VAL A 357 -26.24 18.21 38.34
C VAL A 357 -26.55 19.70 38.32
N SER A 358 -26.36 20.37 37.18
CA SER A 358 -26.71 21.79 37.05
C SER A 358 -28.20 22.03 36.92
N ALA A 359 -28.95 21.04 36.44
CA ALA A 359 -30.41 21.05 36.37
C ALA A 359 -31.07 20.72 37.72
N GLU A 360 -30.35 20.09 38.66
CA GLU A 360 -30.73 20.01 40.07
C GLU A 360 -30.71 21.42 40.68
N ARG A 361 -31.85 22.10 40.60
CA ARG A 361 -32.05 23.43 41.18
C ARG A 361 -31.79 23.36 42.69
N PRO A 362 -31.09 24.34 43.30
CA PRO A 362 -31.00 24.42 44.74
C PRO A 362 -32.43 24.48 45.31
N SER A 363 -32.76 23.57 46.22
CA SER A 363 -34.10 23.45 46.81
C SER A 363 -34.53 24.69 47.63
N ASN A 364 -33.62 25.64 47.86
CA ASN A 364 -33.84 26.95 48.48
C ASN A 364 -32.66 27.93 48.18
N PRO A 365 -32.62 28.64 47.04
CA PRO A 365 -31.60 29.66 46.80
C PRO A 365 -31.68 30.77 47.87
N GLY A 366 -30.58 30.96 48.60
CA GLY A 366 -30.44 31.98 49.64
C GLY A 366 -29.32 32.98 49.32
N GLU A 367 -29.59 34.27 49.47
CA GLU A 367 -28.61 35.35 49.32
C GLU A 367 -28.37 36.10 50.64
N PRO A 368 -27.13 36.51 50.94
CA PRO A 368 -26.81 37.19 52.18
C PRO A 368 -27.38 38.61 52.24
N LEU A 369 -28.11 38.90 53.31
CA LEU A 369 -28.68 40.20 53.62
C LEU A 369 -28.48 40.47 55.12
N GLU A 370 -27.64 41.45 55.47
CA GLU A 370 -27.21 41.65 56.87
C GLU A 370 -28.34 42.01 57.84
N GLN A 371 -29.34 42.76 57.35
CA GLN A 371 -30.53 43.16 58.07
C GLN A 371 -31.65 43.42 57.07
N LEU A 372 -32.87 42.95 57.35
CA LEU A 372 -34.05 43.34 56.59
C LEU A 372 -34.32 44.84 56.81
N PRO A 373 -34.48 45.67 55.76
CA PRO A 373 -34.78 47.10 55.93
C PRO A 373 -36.03 47.33 56.81
N ASP A 374 -35.96 48.31 57.71
CA ASP A 374 -37.01 48.56 58.71
C ASP A 374 -38.37 48.88 58.04
N GLY A 375 -39.40 48.06 58.35
CA GLY A 375 -40.78 48.28 57.91
C GLY A 375 -41.24 47.49 56.67
N ILE A 376 -40.43 46.55 56.17
CA ILE A 376 -40.85 45.63 55.10
C ILE A 376 -41.75 44.52 55.67
N GLU A 377 -43.00 44.46 55.22
CA GLU A 377 -43.85 43.27 55.31
C GLU A 377 -44.04 42.71 53.89
N PHE A 378 -43.74 41.42 53.70
CA PHE A 378 -43.92 40.78 52.40
C PHE A 378 -45.40 40.64 52.08
N PRO A 379 -45.87 41.07 50.88
CA PRO A 379 -47.26 40.90 50.48
C PRO A 379 -47.70 39.43 50.46
N ASP A 380 -48.96 39.13 50.78
CA ASP A 380 -49.53 37.77 50.78
C ASP A 380 -49.28 36.98 49.48
N SER A 381 -49.09 37.67 48.35
CA SER A 381 -48.80 37.06 47.04
C SER A 381 -47.41 36.40 46.95
N VAL A 382 -46.45 36.83 47.77
CA VAL A 382 -45.06 36.33 47.76
C VAL A 382 -44.60 35.84 49.14
N ALA A 383 -45.35 36.12 50.21
CA ALA A 383 -45.00 35.80 51.59
C ALA A 383 -44.76 34.30 51.85
N ASP A 384 -45.49 33.41 51.17
CA ASP A 384 -45.32 31.96 51.30
C ASP A 384 -44.07 31.43 50.56
N ARG A 385 -43.49 32.25 49.66
CA ARG A 385 -42.39 31.88 48.76
C ARG A 385 -41.07 32.58 49.10
N ILE A 386 -41.07 33.55 50.02
CA ILE A 386 -39.87 34.27 50.46
C ILE A 386 -39.69 34.17 51.99
N ARG A 387 -38.48 33.89 52.44
CA ARG A 387 -38.17 33.74 53.87
C ARG A 387 -36.84 34.39 54.22
N TYR A 388 -36.86 35.34 55.15
CA TYR A 388 -35.63 35.87 55.75
C TYR A 388 -35.33 35.15 57.06
N ASP A 389 -34.11 34.65 57.22
CA ASP A 389 -33.65 34.03 58.47
C ASP A 389 -32.66 34.97 59.19
N GLU A 390 -33.09 35.52 60.33
CA GLU A 390 -32.29 36.41 61.17
C GLU A 390 -31.03 35.75 61.74
N THR A 391 -31.02 34.42 61.85
CA THR A 391 -29.90 33.65 62.41
C THR A 391 -28.77 33.49 61.39
N THR A 392 -29.13 33.21 60.13
CA THR A 392 -28.17 33.00 59.04
C THR A 392 -27.93 34.26 58.21
N LYS A 393 -28.70 35.34 58.44
CA LYS A 393 -28.65 36.59 57.68
C LYS A 393 -28.78 36.37 56.18
N ASN A 394 -29.67 35.46 55.78
CA ASN A 394 -29.92 35.13 54.39
C ASN A 394 -31.40 35.29 54.06
N LEU A 395 -31.68 35.78 52.86
CA LEU A 395 -33.00 35.82 52.25
C LEU A 395 -33.12 34.64 51.30
N PHE A 396 -34.12 33.78 51.51
CA PHE A 396 -34.38 32.58 50.72
C PHE A 396 -35.63 32.76 49.87
N TRP A 397 -35.64 32.12 48.70
CA TRP A 397 -36.82 31.96 47.86
C TRP A 397 -37.08 30.47 47.60
N LEU A 398 -38.34 30.05 47.71
CA LEU A 398 -38.73 28.64 47.78
C LEU A 398 -39.15 28.04 46.42
N GLU A 399 -39.37 28.85 45.37
CA GLU A 399 -39.89 28.40 44.07
C GLU A 399 -39.17 29.07 42.87
N THR A 400 -39.69 29.00 41.64
CA THR A 400 -39.22 29.83 40.52
C THR A 400 -39.77 31.25 40.66
N MET A 401 -38.91 32.27 40.60
CA MET A 401 -39.30 33.67 40.75
C MET A 401 -39.77 34.22 39.40
N SER A 402 -41.03 34.61 39.25
CA SER A 402 -41.47 35.24 38.00
C SER A 402 -40.89 36.66 37.84
N GLU A 403 -40.89 37.22 36.62
CA GLU A 403 -40.52 38.63 36.42
C GLU A 403 -41.43 39.58 37.21
N GLU A 404 -42.71 39.22 37.38
CA GLU A 404 -43.67 39.94 38.20
C GLU A 404 -43.31 39.88 39.69
N ASP A 405 -42.91 38.71 40.20
CA ASP A 405 -42.48 38.54 41.60
C ASP A 405 -41.22 39.37 41.91
N ARG A 406 -40.25 39.40 40.99
CA ARG A 406 -39.05 40.25 41.11
C ARG A 406 -39.40 41.72 41.21
N ASP A 407 -40.27 42.20 40.33
CA ASP A 407 -40.63 43.62 40.28
C ASP A 407 -41.45 44.03 41.51
N ILE A 408 -42.29 43.13 42.03
CA ILE A 408 -42.96 43.28 43.33
C ILE A 408 -41.91 43.40 44.44
N LEU A 409 -40.96 42.47 44.52
CA LEU A 409 -39.93 42.46 45.57
C LEU A 409 -39.02 43.69 45.50
N LEU A 410 -38.63 44.15 44.30
CA LEU A 410 -37.84 45.37 44.10
C LEU A 410 -38.60 46.64 44.49
N SER A 411 -39.93 46.65 44.40
CA SER A 411 -40.76 47.80 44.77
C SER A 411 -40.95 47.98 46.30
N LEU A 412 -40.62 46.95 47.09
CA LEU A 412 -40.79 46.97 48.56
C LEU A 412 -39.75 47.82 49.29
N SER A 413 -38.58 48.07 48.68
CA SER A 413 -37.53 48.85 49.31
C SER A 413 -36.58 49.50 48.30
N ASP A 414 -36.21 50.75 48.59
CA ASP A 414 -35.20 51.51 47.85
C ASP A 414 -33.77 51.26 48.37
N ASP A 415 -33.59 50.38 49.37
CA ASP A 415 -32.26 50.04 49.89
C ASP A 415 -31.40 49.37 48.80
N PRO A 416 -30.26 49.96 48.40
CA PRO A 416 -29.38 49.39 47.39
C PRO A 416 -28.89 47.97 47.70
N ALA A 417 -28.69 47.63 48.99
CA ALA A 417 -28.24 46.31 49.39
C ALA A 417 -29.33 45.26 49.17
N TYR A 418 -30.58 45.59 49.53
CA TYR A 418 -31.74 44.72 49.31
C TYR A 418 -32.06 44.55 47.82
N GLN A 419 -32.01 45.63 47.02
CA GLN A 419 -32.26 45.55 45.58
C GLN A 419 -31.23 44.70 44.83
N LEU A 420 -29.96 44.72 45.27
CA LEU A 420 -28.93 43.83 44.73
C LEU A 420 -29.22 42.37 45.08
N VAL A 421 -29.51 42.09 46.35
CA VAL A 421 -29.89 40.75 46.83
C VAL A 421 -31.07 40.19 46.02
N ILE A 422 -32.15 40.95 45.80
CA ILE A 422 -33.30 40.49 45.00
C ILE A 422 -32.92 40.22 43.53
N ARG A 423 -32.05 41.02 42.93
CA ARG A 423 -31.58 40.80 41.54
C ARG A 423 -30.70 39.57 41.44
N ASP A 424 -29.81 39.36 42.40
CA ASP A 424 -28.92 38.20 42.46
C ASP A 424 -29.75 36.92 42.69
N LEU A 425 -30.75 37.00 43.57
CA LEU A 425 -31.69 35.92 43.84
C LEU A 425 -32.54 35.58 42.61
N PHE A 426 -33.01 36.58 41.85
CA PHE A 426 -33.69 36.38 40.58
C PHE A 426 -32.79 35.73 39.52
N GLN A 427 -31.53 36.17 39.40
CA GLN A 427 -30.56 35.56 38.47
C GLN A 427 -30.25 34.11 38.84
N ARG A 428 -30.09 33.80 40.14
CA ARG A 428 -29.90 32.43 40.63
C ARG A 428 -31.12 31.54 40.41
N THR A 429 -32.30 32.12 40.48
CA THR A 429 -33.56 31.36 40.37
C THR A 429 -33.98 31.10 38.92
N ASN A 430 -33.65 32.02 37.99
CA ASN A 430 -34.07 31.95 36.58
C ASN A 430 -32.94 31.77 35.55
N GLY A 431 -31.67 31.81 35.96
CA GLY A 431 -30.55 31.62 35.04
C GLY A 431 -30.30 30.15 34.73
N GLU A 432 -30.60 29.70 33.52
CA GLU A 432 -29.86 28.57 32.92
C GLU A 432 -28.45 29.06 32.60
N VAL A 433 -27.58 29.10 33.61
CA VAL A 433 -26.16 29.33 33.39
C VAL A 433 -25.56 27.98 33.03
N THR A 434 -25.34 27.73 31.74
CA THR A 434 -24.45 26.65 31.31
C THR A 434 -23.12 26.86 32.03
N PRO A 435 -22.72 25.97 32.95
CA PRO A 435 -21.48 26.16 33.70
C PRO A 435 -20.32 26.32 32.71
N LEU A 436 -19.34 27.15 33.05
CA LEU A 436 -18.12 27.30 32.24
C LEU A 436 -17.51 25.94 31.90
N ASP A 437 -17.59 24.99 32.84
CA ASP A 437 -17.11 23.61 32.69
C ASP A 437 -17.84 22.85 31.58
N VAL A 438 -19.16 23.03 31.43
CA VAL A 438 -19.94 22.42 30.34
C VAL A 438 -19.52 23.01 28.99
N ALA A 439 -19.35 24.33 28.91
CA ALA A 439 -18.89 24.99 27.68
C ALA A 439 -17.46 24.58 27.28
N GLN A 440 -16.58 24.36 28.27
CA GLN A 440 -15.22 23.84 28.03
C GLN A 440 -15.26 22.41 27.49
N LEU A 441 -16.03 21.51 28.12
CA LEU A 441 -16.17 20.13 27.65
C LEU A 441 -16.85 20.03 26.28
N GLU A 442 -17.80 20.91 25.96
CA GLU A 442 -18.40 20.99 24.62
C GLU A 442 -17.38 21.41 23.57
N THR A 443 -16.48 22.33 23.92
CA THR A 443 -15.36 22.73 23.05
C THR A 443 -14.42 21.54 22.83
N GLU A 444 -14.06 20.81 23.88
CA GLU A 444 -13.24 19.59 23.79
C GLU A 444 -13.94 18.50 22.95
N LEU A 445 -15.25 18.32 23.10
CA LEU A 445 -16.04 17.38 22.30
C LEU A 445 -16.03 17.77 20.82
N ALA A 446 -16.17 19.06 20.49
CA ALA A 446 -16.11 19.55 19.12
C ALA A 446 -14.72 19.31 18.50
N GLU A 447 -13.65 19.59 19.23
CA GLU A 447 -12.27 19.28 18.82
C GLU A 447 -12.04 17.79 18.64
N ALA A 448 -12.62 16.97 19.53
CA ALA A 448 -12.53 15.53 19.47
C ALA A 448 -13.24 14.97 18.22
N LYS A 449 -14.45 15.45 17.91
CA LYS A 449 -15.20 15.10 16.69
C LYS A 449 -14.48 15.55 15.42
N SER A 450 -13.90 16.75 15.41
CA SER A 450 -13.07 17.24 14.30
C SER A 450 -11.82 16.38 14.07
N THR A 451 -11.19 15.91 15.14
CA THR A 451 -10.05 14.99 15.07
C THR A 451 -10.46 13.61 14.57
N LEU A 452 -11.61 13.08 15.01
CA LEU A 452 -12.17 11.83 14.47
C LEU A 452 -12.42 11.94 12.96
N ALA A 453 -13.05 13.02 12.49
CA ALA A 453 -13.30 13.23 11.07
C ALA A 453 -11.99 13.26 10.24
N ARG A 454 -10.94 13.93 10.74
CA ARG A 454 -9.62 13.93 10.10
C ARG A 454 -8.94 12.56 10.10
N ASN A 455 -9.05 11.82 11.20
CA ASN A 455 -8.50 10.46 11.31
C ASN A 455 -9.21 9.50 10.36
N LEU A 456 -10.54 9.58 10.25
CA LEU A 456 -11.34 8.80 9.30
C LEU A 456 -10.95 9.10 7.85
N ALA A 457 -10.87 10.37 7.46
CA ALA A 457 -10.43 10.76 6.13
C ALA A 457 -9.00 10.28 5.82
N THR A 458 -8.10 10.35 6.81
CA THR A 458 -6.72 9.84 6.66
C THR A 458 -6.71 8.33 6.49
N TYR A 459 -7.48 7.61 7.29
CA TYR A 459 -7.60 6.15 7.21
C TYR A 459 -8.16 5.71 5.85
N GLN A 460 -9.24 6.34 5.39
CA GLN A 460 -9.84 6.06 4.07
C GLN A 460 -8.84 6.31 2.93
N ASN A 461 -8.17 7.46 2.91
CA ASN A 461 -7.16 7.77 1.89
C ASN A 461 -5.99 6.76 1.89
N ARG A 462 -5.55 6.31 3.07
CA ARG A 462 -4.49 5.30 3.18
C ARG A 462 -4.98 3.92 2.76
N LEU A 463 -6.21 3.56 3.12
CA LEU A 463 -6.83 2.31 2.70
C LEU A 463 -6.97 2.28 1.17
N ASP A 464 -7.35 3.37 0.53
CA ASP A 464 -7.44 3.46 -0.92
C ASP A 464 -6.08 3.37 -1.61
N THR A 465 -5.05 4.01 -1.04
CA THR A 465 -3.67 3.83 -1.52
C THR A 465 -3.23 2.37 -1.40
N TYR A 466 -3.61 1.70 -0.31
CA TYR A 466 -3.31 0.28 -0.09
C TYR A 466 -4.08 -0.62 -1.06
N LYS A 467 -5.35 -0.32 -1.36
CA LYS A 467 -6.14 -0.99 -2.41
C LYS A 467 -5.45 -0.88 -3.78
N ILE A 468 -4.97 0.31 -4.14
CA ILE A 468 -4.20 0.53 -5.38
C ILE A 468 -2.92 -0.31 -5.41
N GLN A 469 -2.18 -0.37 -4.29
CA GLN A 469 -0.97 -1.19 -4.17
C GLN A 469 -1.27 -2.70 -4.33
N MET A 470 -2.36 -3.17 -3.72
CA MET A 470 -2.89 -4.52 -3.89
C MET A 470 -3.40 -4.77 -5.32
N GLY A 471 -3.71 -3.72 -6.07
CA GLY A 471 -4.27 -3.75 -7.43
C GLY A 471 -5.77 -3.99 -7.50
N ILE A 472 -6.47 -3.86 -6.37
CA ILE A 472 -7.92 -3.92 -6.30
C ILE A 472 -8.54 -2.52 -6.50
N PRO A 473 -9.78 -2.42 -7.02
CA PRO A 473 -10.50 -1.16 -7.19
C PRO A 473 -10.67 -0.38 -5.87
N THR A 474 -10.64 0.95 -5.90
CA THR A 474 -10.75 1.80 -4.69
C THR A 474 -12.16 1.82 -4.09
N ASP A 475 -13.17 1.61 -4.93
CA ASP A 475 -14.58 1.44 -4.58
C ASP A 475 -14.88 0.09 -3.88
N SER A 476 -13.89 -0.81 -3.78
CA SER A 476 -14.02 -2.04 -2.98
C SER A 476 -14.27 -1.76 -1.50
N VAL A 477 -15.15 -2.57 -0.89
CA VAL A 477 -15.43 -2.51 0.55
C VAL A 477 -14.46 -3.43 1.27
N VAL A 478 -13.53 -2.85 2.03
CA VAL A 478 -12.48 -3.60 2.73
C VAL A 478 -12.48 -3.22 4.21
N SER A 479 -12.59 -4.20 5.10
CA SER A 479 -12.31 -4.02 6.52
C SER A 479 -11.06 -4.80 6.93
N ILE A 480 -10.29 -4.24 7.86
CA ILE A 480 -9.00 -4.80 8.31
C ILE A 480 -9.23 -5.67 9.55
N ASP A 481 -8.58 -6.83 9.60
CA ASP A 481 -8.59 -7.67 10.80
C ASP A 481 -7.84 -6.99 11.97
N GLU A 482 -8.55 -6.82 13.08
CA GLU A 482 -8.05 -6.19 14.30
C GLU A 482 -7.38 -7.19 15.25
N SER A 483 -7.21 -8.46 14.87
CA SER A 483 -6.65 -9.50 15.76
C SER A 483 -5.23 -9.17 16.27
N LEU A 484 -4.42 -8.46 15.48
CA LEU A 484 -3.08 -8.00 15.91
C LEU A 484 -3.11 -6.96 17.03
N LEU A 485 -4.25 -6.30 17.24
CA LEU A 485 -4.44 -5.30 18.31
C LEU A 485 -4.79 -5.95 19.64
N THR A 486 -5.24 -7.21 19.65
CA THR A 486 -5.67 -7.92 20.87
C THR A 486 -4.58 -7.98 21.95
N GLN A 487 -3.30 -8.08 21.56
CA GLN A 487 -2.17 -8.04 22.50
C GLN A 487 -2.02 -6.70 23.22
N PHE A 488 -2.57 -5.62 22.65
CA PHE A 488 -2.57 -4.27 23.23
C PHE A 488 -3.86 -3.96 23.98
N GLN A 489 -4.76 -4.91 24.13
CA GLN A 489 -5.95 -4.78 24.96
C GLN A 489 -5.57 -4.91 26.44
N LEU A 490 -5.15 -3.78 27.02
CA LEU A 490 -4.61 -3.71 28.38
C LEU A 490 -5.66 -3.89 29.47
N ILE A 491 -6.94 -3.63 29.17
CA ILE A 491 -8.08 -3.84 30.07
C ILE A 491 -9.03 -4.86 29.43
N ASP A 492 -9.45 -5.86 30.20
CA ASP A 492 -10.45 -6.84 29.79
C ASP A 492 -11.84 -6.18 29.71
N PRO A 493 -12.63 -6.37 28.64
CA PRO A 493 -13.95 -5.76 28.50
C PRO A 493 -14.88 -6.07 29.67
N ARG A 494 -14.71 -7.24 30.30
CA ARG A 494 -15.52 -7.64 31.46
C ARG A 494 -15.30 -6.70 32.66
N LEU A 495 -14.08 -6.20 32.86
CA LEU A 495 -13.82 -5.22 33.93
C LEU A 495 -14.46 -3.87 33.61
N THR A 496 -14.42 -3.44 32.35
CA THR A 496 -15.10 -2.21 31.92
C THR A 496 -16.61 -2.31 32.11
N SER A 497 -17.23 -3.43 31.71
CA SER A 497 -18.66 -3.65 31.93
C SER A 497 -19.05 -3.68 33.40
N LEU A 498 -18.17 -4.17 34.29
CA LEU A 498 -18.41 -4.14 35.74
C LEU A 498 -18.33 -2.72 36.32
N GLN A 499 -17.48 -1.85 35.76
CA GLN A 499 -17.48 -0.43 36.12
C GLN A 499 -18.80 0.22 35.70
N ASP A 500 -19.24 0.00 34.47
CA ASP A 500 -20.51 0.51 33.95
C ASP A 500 -21.69 0.05 34.81
N GLU A 501 -21.74 -1.23 35.21
CA GLU A 501 -22.81 -1.78 36.06
C GLU A 501 -22.84 -1.14 37.47
N LEU A 502 -21.67 -0.87 38.07
CA LEU A 502 -21.56 -0.18 39.37
C LEU A 502 -21.87 1.32 39.28
N GLU A 503 -21.66 1.93 38.11
CA GLU A 503 -22.07 3.31 37.84
C GLU A 503 -23.57 3.40 37.58
N ASP A 504 -24.15 2.48 36.81
CA ASP A 504 -25.59 2.40 36.56
C ASP A 504 -26.39 2.11 37.82
N TYR A 505 -25.81 1.36 38.77
CA TYR A 505 -26.40 1.17 40.09
C TYR A 505 -26.68 2.50 40.80
N LEU A 506 -25.82 3.53 40.65
CA LEU A 506 -26.07 4.85 41.26
C LEU A 506 -27.35 5.50 40.73
N ASN A 507 -27.59 5.40 39.42
CA ASN A 507 -28.77 5.99 38.80
C ASN A 507 -30.07 5.36 39.34
N GLN A 508 -30.02 4.07 39.71
CA GLN A 508 -31.15 3.36 40.30
C GLN A 508 -31.25 3.58 41.82
N TRP A 509 -30.12 3.57 42.52
CA TRP A 509 -30.05 3.76 43.97
C TRP A 509 -30.43 5.17 44.40
N GLY A 510 -30.04 6.19 43.62
CA GLY A 510 -30.39 7.60 43.86
C GLY A 510 -31.87 7.95 43.68
N LEU A 511 -32.70 7.02 43.17
CA LEU A 511 -34.16 7.18 43.11
C LEU A 511 -34.85 6.79 44.43
N ILE A 512 -34.12 6.17 45.37
CA ILE A 512 -34.63 5.77 46.68
C ILE A 512 -34.60 6.98 47.62
N ASP A 513 -35.65 7.15 48.41
CA ASP A 513 -35.71 8.19 49.45
C ASP A 513 -34.61 7.98 50.50
N GLU A 514 -33.68 8.94 50.62
CA GLU A 514 -32.54 8.90 51.54
C GLU A 514 -32.96 9.03 53.02
N GLU A 515 -34.05 9.75 53.30
CA GLU A 515 -34.54 10.02 54.66
C GLU A 515 -35.45 8.90 55.19
N ASP A 516 -36.15 8.18 54.30
CA ASP A 516 -36.99 7.03 54.65
C ASP A 516 -36.94 5.88 53.62
N PRO A 517 -35.78 5.22 53.44
CA PRO A 517 -35.65 4.18 52.44
C PRO A 517 -36.48 2.93 52.83
N PRO A 518 -37.37 2.43 51.96
CA PRO A 518 -38.17 1.25 52.25
C PRO A 518 -37.28 0.00 52.34
N VAL A 519 -37.64 -0.90 53.26
CA VAL A 519 -36.86 -2.12 53.57
C VAL A 519 -36.71 -3.03 52.35
N GLU A 520 -37.72 -3.09 51.48
CA GLU A 520 -37.73 -3.93 50.29
C GLU A 520 -36.69 -3.46 49.25
N ASP A 521 -36.53 -2.16 49.08
CA ASP A 521 -35.55 -1.58 48.15
C ASP A 521 -34.13 -1.71 48.70
N LEU A 522 -33.93 -1.53 50.01
CA LEU A 522 -32.64 -1.79 50.67
C LEU A 522 -32.22 -3.27 50.53
N LEU A 523 -33.16 -4.21 50.72
CA LEU A 523 -32.91 -5.64 50.52
C LEU A 523 -32.56 -5.96 49.08
N LEU A 524 -33.25 -5.36 48.11
CA LEU A 524 -33.01 -5.55 46.69
C LEU A 524 -31.62 -5.04 46.29
N GLY A 525 -31.27 -3.80 46.66
CA GLY A 525 -29.98 -3.21 46.30
C GLY A 525 -28.80 -3.93 46.94
N ILE A 526 -28.89 -4.33 48.22
CA ILE A 526 -27.83 -5.14 48.86
C ILE A 526 -27.65 -6.48 48.14
N ARG A 527 -28.76 -7.13 47.72
CA ARG A 527 -28.69 -8.39 46.96
C ARG A 527 -28.06 -8.19 45.58
N GLN A 528 -28.41 -7.11 44.88
CA GLN A 528 -27.80 -6.74 43.61
C GLN A 528 -26.29 -6.52 43.77
N LEU A 529 -25.85 -5.73 44.76
CA LEU A 529 -24.42 -5.52 45.02
C LEU A 529 -23.69 -6.81 45.40
N LEU A 530 -24.33 -7.75 46.10
CA LEU A 530 -23.75 -9.07 46.37
C LEU A 530 -23.58 -9.91 45.09
N VAL A 531 -24.50 -9.79 44.12
CA VAL A 531 -24.35 -10.42 42.80
C VAL A 531 -23.18 -9.79 42.06
N VAL A 532 -23.12 -8.45 41.97
CA VAL A 532 -22.01 -7.74 41.31
C VAL A 532 -20.68 -8.11 41.97
N GLN A 533 -20.61 -8.15 43.31
CA GLN A 533 -19.42 -8.59 44.04
C GLN A 533 -18.95 -9.99 43.64
N GLU A 534 -19.87 -10.94 43.45
CA GLU A 534 -19.52 -12.29 43.02
C GLU A 534 -19.04 -12.32 41.57
N VAL A 535 -19.62 -11.51 40.69
CA VAL A 535 -19.11 -11.34 39.31
C VAL A 535 -17.71 -10.71 39.31
N ILE A 536 -17.45 -9.70 40.15
CA ILE A 536 -16.10 -9.13 40.33
C ILE A 536 -15.09 -10.20 40.77
N ARG A 537 -15.51 -11.14 41.62
CA ARG A 537 -14.66 -12.26 42.06
C ARG A 537 -14.42 -13.27 40.93
N ALA A 538 -15.49 -13.72 40.27
CA ALA A 538 -15.42 -14.76 39.25
C ALA A 538 -14.75 -14.27 37.97
N ASP A 539 -15.11 -13.08 37.49
CA ASP A 539 -14.61 -12.55 36.22
C ASP A 539 -13.44 -11.59 36.43
N GLY A 540 -13.48 -10.69 37.42
CA GLY A 540 -12.43 -9.69 37.61
C GLY A 540 -11.15 -10.31 38.20
N VAL A 541 -11.25 -10.88 39.40
CA VAL A 541 -10.09 -11.42 40.13
C VAL A 541 -9.44 -12.59 39.40
N GLU A 542 -10.23 -13.51 38.84
CA GLU A 542 -9.71 -14.68 38.12
C GLU A 542 -8.93 -14.28 36.86
N THR A 543 -9.41 -13.26 36.12
CA THR A 543 -8.74 -12.78 34.91
C THR A 543 -7.39 -12.16 35.23
N VAL A 544 -7.31 -11.30 36.26
CA VAL A 544 -6.04 -10.70 36.67
C VAL A 544 -5.07 -11.77 37.20
N LEU A 545 -5.58 -12.78 37.92
CA LEU A 545 -4.78 -13.91 38.38
C LEU A 545 -4.24 -14.74 37.21
N ALA A 546 -5.04 -14.98 36.17
CA ALA A 546 -4.60 -15.63 34.95
C ALA A 546 -3.48 -14.83 34.26
N ASP A 547 -3.58 -13.50 34.24
CA ASP A 547 -2.54 -12.62 33.68
C ASP A 547 -1.22 -12.71 34.45
N PHE A 548 -1.26 -12.78 35.80
CA PHE A 548 -0.07 -13.06 36.61
C PHE A 548 0.57 -14.41 36.27
N ASN A 549 -0.24 -15.47 36.11
CA ASN A 549 0.28 -16.79 35.75
C ASN A 549 0.93 -16.79 34.36
N ARG A 550 0.36 -16.04 33.41
CA ARG A 550 0.97 -15.83 32.08
C ARG A 550 2.31 -15.10 32.19
N LEU A 551 2.40 -14.09 33.06
CA LEU A 551 3.64 -13.34 33.26
C LEU A 551 4.72 -14.22 33.90
N GLU A 552 4.37 -15.05 34.89
CA GLU A 552 5.30 -15.99 35.53
C GLU A 552 5.90 -16.97 34.52
N ALA A 553 5.12 -17.45 33.56
CA ALA A 553 5.59 -18.36 32.51
C ALA A 553 6.64 -17.73 31.56
N VAL A 554 6.66 -16.41 31.45
CA VAL A 554 7.54 -15.64 30.55
C VAL A 554 8.63 -14.88 31.32
N TRP A 555 8.56 -14.87 32.64
CA TRP A 555 9.36 -14.01 33.54
C TRP A 555 10.87 -14.12 33.31
N ASP A 556 11.40 -15.34 33.25
CA ASP A 556 12.84 -15.57 33.07
C ASP A 556 13.33 -15.01 31.73
N ARG A 557 12.60 -15.29 30.64
CA ARG A 557 12.91 -14.77 29.31
C ARG A 557 12.81 -13.24 29.28
N ARG A 558 11.80 -12.67 29.94
CA ARG A 558 11.63 -11.23 30.05
C ARG A 558 12.85 -10.57 30.69
N LEU A 559 13.38 -11.14 31.78
CA LEU A 559 14.58 -10.63 32.44
C LEU A 559 15.83 -10.79 31.56
N GLU A 560 15.99 -11.90 30.86
CA GLU A 560 17.15 -12.13 29.96
C GLU A 560 17.24 -11.10 28.83
N THR A 561 16.11 -10.61 28.32
CA THR A 561 16.10 -9.58 27.27
C THR A 561 16.53 -8.19 27.73
N MET A 562 16.67 -7.96 29.04
CA MET A 562 17.01 -6.66 29.61
C MET A 562 18.52 -6.53 29.85
N THR A 563 19.15 -5.59 29.15
CA THR A 563 20.60 -5.38 29.22
C THR A 563 21.06 -4.76 30.54
N GLU A 564 20.27 -3.82 31.09
CA GLU A 564 20.63 -3.06 32.28
C GLU A 564 20.12 -3.72 33.57
N GLU A 565 21.00 -3.94 34.55
CA GLU A 565 20.64 -4.50 35.86
C GLU A 565 19.62 -3.64 36.60
N ILE A 566 19.75 -2.31 36.51
CA ILE A 566 18.87 -1.37 37.21
C ILE A 566 17.42 -1.49 36.74
N ASP A 567 17.20 -1.79 35.47
CA ASP A 567 15.86 -1.98 34.92
C ASP A 567 15.27 -3.34 35.34
N ARG A 568 16.09 -4.38 35.47
CA ARG A 568 15.67 -5.69 36.02
C ARG A 568 15.22 -5.58 37.47
N GLU A 569 16.00 -4.89 38.31
CA GLU A 569 15.65 -4.65 39.71
C GLU A 569 14.40 -3.79 39.86
N ARG A 570 14.23 -2.77 39.01
CA ARG A 570 13.02 -1.92 38.97
C ARG A 570 11.79 -2.76 38.63
N LEU A 571 11.82 -3.50 37.52
CA LEU A 571 10.70 -4.33 37.07
C LEU A 571 10.28 -5.35 38.14
N THR A 572 11.27 -6.01 38.77
CA THR A 572 11.01 -6.98 39.85
C THR A 572 10.30 -6.33 41.03
N ARG A 573 10.72 -5.12 41.44
CA ARG A 573 10.07 -4.36 42.52
C ARG A 573 8.66 -3.93 42.15
N ASP A 574 8.45 -3.49 40.92
CA ASP A 574 7.16 -3.00 40.46
C ASP A 574 6.15 -4.15 40.39
N VAL A 575 6.50 -5.30 39.80
CA VAL A 575 5.61 -6.48 39.77
C VAL A 575 5.31 -7.02 41.18
N ALA A 576 6.29 -7.01 42.09
CA ALA A 576 6.06 -7.37 43.49
C ALA A 576 5.17 -6.36 44.24
N ARG A 577 5.17 -5.08 43.84
CA ARG A 577 4.22 -4.08 44.33
C ARG A 577 2.82 -4.38 43.80
N ASP A 578 2.66 -4.61 42.50
CA ASP A 578 1.36 -4.83 41.87
C ASP A 578 0.70 -6.11 42.38
N ARG A 579 1.51 -7.15 42.69
CA ARG A 579 1.02 -8.36 43.36
C ARG A 579 0.46 -8.08 44.76
N ARG A 580 1.14 -7.23 45.55
CA ARG A 580 0.66 -6.84 46.89
C ARG A 580 -0.61 -5.99 46.82
N ILE A 581 -0.70 -5.09 45.83
CA ILE A 581 -1.91 -4.30 45.58
C ILE A 581 -3.06 -5.25 45.24
N PHE A 582 -2.89 -6.17 44.29
CA PHE A 582 -3.88 -7.18 43.95
C PHE A 582 -4.36 -7.98 45.17
N GLU A 583 -3.44 -8.48 45.99
CA GLU A 583 -3.79 -9.21 47.20
C GLU A 583 -4.60 -8.36 48.19
N SER A 584 -4.27 -7.08 48.33
CA SER A 584 -5.05 -6.15 49.15
C SER A 584 -6.46 -5.90 48.61
N LEU A 585 -6.61 -5.76 47.28
CA LEU A 585 -7.92 -5.58 46.64
C LEU A 585 -8.81 -6.82 46.83
N VAL A 586 -8.23 -8.01 46.78
CA VAL A 586 -8.97 -9.27 47.06
C VAL A 586 -9.40 -9.33 48.53
N VAL A 587 -8.57 -8.88 49.47
CA VAL A 587 -8.94 -8.81 50.89
C VAL A 587 -10.08 -7.81 51.09
N ASP A 588 -10.00 -6.62 50.48
CA ASP A 588 -11.03 -5.58 50.55
C ASP A 588 -12.36 -6.07 49.94
N LEU A 589 -12.32 -6.76 48.79
CA LEU A 589 -13.51 -7.37 48.17
C LEU A 589 -14.23 -8.35 49.10
N ASN A 590 -13.45 -9.21 49.77
CA ASN A 590 -13.99 -10.15 50.75
C ASN A 590 -14.56 -9.44 51.99
N ALA A 591 -13.92 -8.37 52.45
CA ALA A 591 -14.40 -7.58 53.58
C ALA A 591 -15.74 -6.90 53.25
N THR A 592 -15.85 -6.27 52.08
CA THR A 592 -17.08 -5.63 51.59
C THR A 592 -18.22 -6.64 51.46
N ALA A 593 -17.95 -7.84 50.90
CA ALA A 593 -18.92 -8.93 50.81
C ALA A 593 -19.46 -9.35 52.19
N ASN A 594 -18.56 -9.50 53.17
CA ASN A 594 -18.94 -9.88 54.53
C ASN A 594 -19.79 -8.80 55.22
N GLN A 595 -19.52 -7.51 54.97
CA GLN A 595 -20.32 -6.41 55.50
C GLN A 595 -21.71 -6.37 54.87
N LEU A 596 -21.82 -6.47 53.55
CA LEU A 596 -23.11 -6.54 52.85
C LEU A 596 -23.96 -7.72 53.34
N GLN A 597 -23.36 -8.89 53.57
CA GLN A 597 -24.06 -10.04 54.17
C GLN A 597 -24.53 -9.79 55.61
N GLN A 598 -23.79 -9.01 56.40
CA GLN A 598 -24.22 -8.63 57.76
C GLN A 598 -25.40 -7.66 57.72
N TYR A 599 -25.39 -6.70 56.79
CA TYR A 599 -26.52 -5.80 56.57
C TYR A 599 -27.78 -6.56 56.15
N LEU A 600 -27.64 -7.49 55.20
CA LEU A 600 -28.75 -8.36 54.76
C LEU A 600 -29.35 -9.15 55.92
N LYS A 601 -28.51 -9.79 56.76
CA LYS A 601 -28.97 -10.55 57.94
C LYS A 601 -29.73 -9.70 58.96
N LYS A 602 -29.35 -8.44 59.14
CA LYS A 602 -30.00 -7.52 60.07
C LYS A 602 -31.35 -7.02 59.54
N LEU A 603 -31.45 -6.75 58.24
CA LEU A 603 -32.72 -6.40 57.57
C LEU A 603 -33.71 -7.57 57.59
N ASP A 604 -33.25 -8.79 57.30
CA ASP A 604 -34.08 -10.00 57.34
C ASP A 604 -34.61 -10.34 58.75
N ALA A 605 -34.01 -9.78 59.81
CA ALA A 605 -34.45 -9.97 61.20
C ALA A 605 -35.68 -9.13 61.61
N GLY A 606 -36.11 -8.17 60.78
CA GLY A 606 -37.48 -7.63 60.81
C GLY A 606 -37.80 -6.45 61.74
N GLU A 607 -36.85 -5.86 62.45
CA GLU A 607 -37.09 -4.69 63.33
C GLU A 607 -35.96 -3.66 63.21
N VAL A 608 -36.08 -2.76 62.23
CA VAL A 608 -35.03 -1.78 61.91
C VAL A 608 -35.60 -0.36 62.05
N THR A 609 -34.95 0.49 62.86
CA THR A 609 -35.37 1.90 63.05
C THR A 609 -35.15 2.72 61.77
N GLN A 610 -35.94 3.78 61.56
CA GLN A 610 -35.75 4.69 60.41
C GLN A 610 -34.34 5.29 60.36
N GLU A 611 -33.81 5.69 61.52
CA GLU A 611 -32.45 6.24 61.66
C GLU A 611 -31.37 5.23 61.21
N TYR A 612 -31.57 3.93 61.48
CA TYR A 612 -30.67 2.89 60.99
C TYR A 612 -30.86 2.62 59.48
N ARG A 613 -32.06 2.79 58.93
CA ARG A 613 -32.33 2.62 57.49
C ARG A 613 -31.64 3.70 56.66
N SER A 614 -31.66 4.95 57.12
CA SER A 614 -30.93 6.06 56.49
C SER A 614 -29.40 5.88 56.60
N GLN A 615 -28.87 5.52 57.78
CA GLN A 615 -27.46 5.15 57.93
C GLN A 615 -27.05 3.97 57.04
N LEU A 616 -27.94 2.98 56.89
CA LEU A 616 -27.67 1.82 56.05
C LEU A 616 -27.64 2.19 54.57
N TYR A 617 -28.46 3.16 54.14
CA TYR A 617 -28.43 3.67 52.78
C TYR A 617 -27.07 4.29 52.44
N GLU A 618 -26.53 5.13 53.34
CA GLU A 618 -25.19 5.70 53.22
C GLU A 618 -24.10 4.61 53.24
N ASP A 619 -24.16 3.68 54.19
CA ASP A 619 -23.21 2.56 54.32
C ASP A 619 -23.16 1.71 53.04
N VAL A 620 -24.32 1.40 52.45
CA VAL A 620 -24.41 0.61 51.21
C VAL A 620 -23.81 1.38 50.03
N ASN A 621 -24.03 2.69 49.96
CA ASN A 621 -23.42 3.54 48.95
C ASN A 621 -21.88 3.56 49.09
N GLU A 622 -21.36 3.67 50.32
CA GLU A 622 -19.93 3.57 50.62
C GLU A 622 -19.36 2.20 50.19
N ARG A 623 -20.11 1.10 50.40
CA ARG A 623 -19.69 -0.24 49.91
C ARG A 623 -19.68 -0.33 48.39
N ARG A 624 -20.67 0.24 47.70
CA ARG A 624 -20.68 0.31 46.23
C ARG A 624 -19.48 1.09 45.70
N GLU A 625 -19.17 2.23 46.30
CA GLU A 625 -18.00 3.02 45.94
C GLU A 625 -16.71 2.24 46.16
N LYS A 626 -16.60 1.53 47.29
CA LYS A 626 -15.46 0.64 47.53
C LYS A 626 -15.36 -0.47 46.47
N LEU A 627 -16.47 -1.05 46.02
CA LEU A 627 -16.46 -2.03 44.92
C LEU A 627 -15.98 -1.41 43.60
N LEU A 628 -16.40 -0.17 43.29
CA LEU A 628 -15.94 0.54 42.10
C LEU A 628 -14.42 0.78 42.16
N THR A 629 -13.90 1.28 43.28
CA THR A 629 -12.45 1.46 43.49
C THR A 629 -11.71 0.12 43.38
N ILE A 630 -12.30 -0.99 43.84
CA ILE A 630 -11.70 -2.32 43.68
C ILE A 630 -11.60 -2.69 42.19
N VAL A 631 -12.66 -2.53 41.40
CA VAL A 631 -12.64 -2.84 39.95
C VAL A 631 -11.66 -1.94 39.20
N GLN A 632 -11.57 -0.66 39.57
CA GLN A 632 -10.59 0.28 39.03
C GLN A 632 -9.15 -0.13 39.38
N GLY A 633 -8.89 -0.49 40.64
CA GLY A 633 -7.59 -1.01 41.07
C GLY A 633 -7.21 -2.32 40.37
N LEU A 634 -8.17 -3.23 40.15
CA LEU A 634 -7.95 -4.44 39.36
C LEU A 634 -7.58 -4.12 37.92
N SER A 635 -8.21 -3.09 37.33
CA SER A 635 -7.90 -2.62 35.97
C SER A 635 -6.48 -2.04 35.88
N VAL A 636 -6.06 -1.25 36.88
CA VAL A 636 -4.70 -0.70 36.98
C VAL A 636 -3.66 -1.81 37.05
N VAL A 637 -3.87 -2.81 37.92
CA VAL A 637 -2.98 -3.98 38.01
C VAL A 637 -2.97 -4.74 36.67
N GLN A 638 -4.12 -4.89 36.02
CA GLN A 638 -4.19 -5.58 34.74
C GLN A 638 -3.39 -4.87 33.65
N ILE A 639 -3.47 -3.55 33.56
CA ILE A 639 -2.67 -2.73 32.64
C ILE A 639 -1.18 -2.97 32.89
N ASP A 640 -0.75 -2.90 34.15
CA ASP A 640 0.65 -3.08 34.56
C ASP A 640 1.20 -4.47 34.22
N ILE A 641 0.38 -5.52 34.32
CA ILE A 641 0.79 -6.90 33.99
C ILE A 641 0.74 -7.15 32.48
N ARG A 642 -0.35 -6.78 31.81
CA ARG A 642 -0.52 -7.04 30.37
C ARG A 642 0.49 -6.27 29.52
N VAL A 643 0.90 -5.07 29.93
CA VAL A 643 1.93 -4.33 29.21
C VAL A 643 3.30 -5.04 29.23
N GLU A 644 3.58 -5.83 30.27
CA GLU A 644 4.82 -6.62 30.37
C GLU A 644 4.77 -7.93 29.58
N LEU A 645 3.57 -8.45 29.27
CA LEU A 645 3.37 -9.65 28.44
C LEU A 645 3.68 -9.44 26.96
N ILE A 646 3.69 -8.19 26.48
CA ILE A 646 3.96 -7.88 25.07
C ILE A 646 5.45 -8.12 24.80
N GLU A 647 5.78 -9.12 23.99
CA GLU A 647 7.17 -9.43 23.60
C GLU A 647 7.53 -8.79 22.24
N LEU A 648 8.79 -8.37 22.10
CA LEU A 648 9.36 -7.98 20.82
C LEU A 648 10.06 -9.17 20.16
N ALA A 649 9.94 -9.30 18.84
CA ALA A 649 10.67 -10.32 18.10
C ALA A 649 12.18 -10.03 18.17
N PRO A 650 13.04 -10.99 18.54
CA PRO A 650 14.45 -10.73 18.81
C PRO A 650 15.24 -10.37 17.54
N PHE A 651 16.32 -9.61 17.76
CA PHE A 651 17.36 -9.31 16.78
C PHE A 651 18.70 -9.17 17.51
N ASP A 652 19.54 -10.21 17.40
CA ASP A 652 20.73 -10.37 18.26
C ASP A 652 22.06 -10.24 17.50
N LEU A 653 22.03 -9.72 16.26
CA LEU A 653 23.24 -9.49 15.49
C LEU A 653 23.93 -8.19 15.94
N SER A 654 25.26 -8.28 16.11
CA SER A 654 26.08 -7.10 16.32
C SER A 654 26.07 -6.20 15.08
N MET A 655 26.29 -4.89 15.25
CA MET A 655 26.39 -3.96 14.11
C MET A 655 27.47 -4.40 13.10
N GLU A 656 28.60 -4.93 13.57
CA GLU A 656 29.68 -5.41 12.70
C GLU A 656 29.27 -6.65 11.91
N ASP A 657 28.57 -7.59 12.55
CA ASP A 657 28.05 -8.79 11.89
C ASP A 657 26.95 -8.47 10.89
N ALA A 658 26.04 -7.54 11.24
CA ALA A 658 25.00 -7.07 10.34
C ALA A 658 25.60 -6.46 9.06
N VAL A 659 26.61 -5.59 9.19
CA VAL A 659 27.32 -5.01 8.04
C VAL A 659 28.06 -6.10 7.26
N ARG A 660 28.77 -7.00 7.94
CA ARG A 660 29.51 -8.10 7.29
C ARG A 660 28.60 -8.98 6.46
N LEU A 661 27.44 -9.34 7.01
CA LEU A 661 26.44 -10.16 6.33
C LEU A 661 25.81 -9.42 5.16
N GLY A 662 25.47 -8.14 5.33
CA GLY A 662 24.99 -7.29 4.23
C GLY A 662 25.97 -7.16 3.07
N MET A 663 27.27 -7.02 3.34
CA MET A 663 28.28 -7.00 2.27
C MET A 663 28.39 -8.33 1.51
N GLN A 664 27.96 -9.44 2.11
CA GLN A 664 28.04 -10.77 1.53
C GLN A 664 26.76 -11.16 0.80
N GLU A 665 25.59 -10.82 1.34
CA GLU A 665 24.31 -11.34 0.87
C GLU A 665 23.55 -10.40 -0.07
N ARG A 666 23.79 -9.08 0.00
CA ARG A 666 23.02 -8.12 -0.80
C ARG A 666 23.26 -8.28 -2.31
N LEU A 667 22.19 -8.58 -3.04
CA LEU A 667 22.25 -9.00 -4.44
C LEU A 667 22.56 -7.85 -5.41
N ASP A 668 22.03 -6.66 -5.15
CA ASP A 668 22.32 -5.41 -5.88
C ASP A 668 23.81 -5.03 -5.77
N LEU A 669 24.43 -5.17 -4.60
CA LEU A 669 25.87 -4.95 -4.40
C LEU A 669 26.71 -5.95 -5.21
N LYS A 670 26.26 -7.21 -5.32
CA LYS A 670 26.90 -8.20 -6.19
C LYS A 670 26.82 -7.79 -7.67
N ASN A 671 25.70 -7.19 -8.10
CA ASN A 671 25.50 -6.67 -9.45
C ASN A 671 26.39 -5.44 -9.72
N GLU A 672 26.42 -4.46 -8.82
CA GLU A 672 27.26 -3.27 -8.93
C GLU A 672 28.76 -3.60 -9.03
N ARG A 673 29.22 -4.57 -8.22
CA ARG A 673 30.59 -5.09 -8.33
C ARG A 673 30.85 -5.69 -9.71
N ALA A 674 29.86 -6.35 -10.28
CA ALA A 674 29.95 -7.01 -11.56
C ALA A 674 29.93 -6.02 -12.74
N PHE A 675 29.24 -4.88 -12.62
CA PHE A 675 29.27 -3.79 -13.61
C PHE A 675 30.67 -3.18 -13.77
N VAL A 676 31.49 -3.15 -12.73
CA VAL A 676 32.91 -2.74 -12.84
C VAL A 676 33.68 -3.67 -13.78
N MET A 677 33.44 -4.99 -13.68
CA MET A 677 34.05 -5.97 -14.57
C MET A 677 33.53 -5.85 -16.00
N ASP A 678 32.25 -5.53 -16.17
CA ASP A 678 31.65 -5.32 -17.50
C ASP A 678 32.22 -4.08 -18.18
N ALA A 679 32.36 -2.97 -17.44
CA ALA A 679 33.03 -1.77 -17.94
C ALA A 679 34.50 -2.07 -18.32
N ARG A 680 35.17 -2.94 -17.57
CA ARG A 680 36.53 -3.39 -17.88
C ARG A 680 36.61 -4.23 -19.16
N ARG A 681 35.65 -5.12 -19.41
CA ARG A 681 35.56 -5.91 -20.65
C ARG A 681 35.20 -5.04 -21.86
N ARG A 682 34.23 -4.13 -21.71
CA ARG A 682 33.89 -3.14 -22.75
C ARG A 682 35.07 -2.27 -23.16
N LEU A 683 35.92 -1.88 -22.19
CA LEU A 683 37.20 -1.21 -22.46
C LEU A 683 38.13 -2.07 -23.35
N GLU A 684 38.20 -3.38 -23.14
CA GLU A 684 38.99 -4.27 -23.99
C GLU A 684 38.42 -4.40 -25.42
N VAL A 685 37.09 -4.44 -25.57
CA VAL A 685 36.45 -4.40 -26.89
C VAL A 685 36.73 -3.08 -27.60
N ALA A 686 36.66 -1.96 -26.88
CA ALA A 686 37.03 -0.65 -27.44
C ALA A 686 38.51 -0.57 -27.82
N ALA A 687 39.40 -1.22 -27.06
CA ALA A 687 40.82 -1.31 -27.40
C ALA A 687 41.05 -2.11 -28.69
N ASN A 688 40.33 -3.23 -28.90
CA ASN A 688 40.44 -4.03 -30.11
C ASN A 688 39.99 -3.27 -31.38
N ARG A 689 39.07 -2.30 -31.26
CA ARG A 689 38.68 -1.43 -32.38
C ARG A 689 39.82 -0.52 -32.89
N LEU A 690 40.91 -0.38 -32.14
CA LEU A 690 42.11 0.35 -32.56
C LEU A 690 43.11 -0.52 -33.35
N GLU A 691 42.85 -1.83 -33.46
CA GLU A 691 43.71 -2.72 -34.23
C GLU A 691 43.49 -2.55 -35.74
N ALA A 692 44.42 -3.08 -36.53
CA ALA A 692 44.24 -3.21 -37.97
C ALA A 692 43.14 -4.23 -38.28
N VAL A 693 42.42 -4.07 -39.39
CA VAL A 693 41.55 -5.14 -39.90
C VAL A 693 42.44 -6.10 -40.69
N LEU A 694 42.42 -7.37 -40.32
CA LEU A 694 43.10 -8.45 -41.04
C LEU A 694 42.16 -9.64 -41.09
N ASP A 695 41.58 -9.89 -42.26
CA ASP A 695 40.58 -10.95 -42.44
C ASP A 695 41.10 -12.02 -43.40
N VAL A 696 40.81 -13.27 -43.07
CA VAL A 696 40.87 -14.37 -44.04
C VAL A 696 39.51 -14.43 -44.73
N VAL A 697 39.49 -14.19 -46.03
CA VAL A 697 38.26 -14.26 -46.85
C VAL A 697 38.38 -15.42 -47.82
N VAL A 698 37.42 -16.33 -47.76
CA VAL A 698 37.26 -17.45 -48.69
C VAL A 698 35.87 -17.36 -49.28
N GLU A 699 35.79 -16.99 -50.54
CA GLU A 699 34.53 -16.88 -51.28
C GLU A 699 34.60 -17.71 -52.56
N GLY A 700 33.47 -18.21 -53.00
CA GLY A 700 33.37 -18.89 -54.28
C GLY A 700 31.93 -19.15 -54.65
N ASP A 701 31.73 -19.42 -55.93
CA ASP A 701 30.45 -19.81 -56.47
C ASP A 701 30.64 -20.96 -57.47
N VAL A 702 29.65 -21.84 -57.53
CA VAL A 702 29.54 -22.86 -58.55
C VAL A 702 28.24 -22.58 -59.29
N ALA A 703 28.35 -22.05 -60.52
CA ALA A 703 27.19 -21.73 -61.34
C ALA A 703 26.88 -22.82 -62.37
N THR A 704 25.62 -22.89 -62.77
CA THR A 704 25.18 -23.65 -63.96
C THR A 704 25.39 -22.80 -65.21
N ARG A 705 25.37 -23.42 -66.39
CA ARG A 705 25.24 -22.66 -67.64
C ARG A 705 23.82 -22.09 -67.75
N SER A 706 23.72 -20.92 -68.38
CA SER A 706 22.45 -20.33 -68.78
C SER A 706 21.65 -21.32 -69.65
N LEU A 707 20.32 -21.31 -69.55
CA LEU A 707 19.45 -22.13 -70.40
C LEU A 707 19.60 -21.71 -71.87
N PHE A 708 19.93 -20.44 -72.15
CA PHE A 708 20.22 -19.96 -73.50
C PHE A 708 21.53 -20.47 -74.09
N GLU A 709 22.45 -20.96 -73.26
CA GLU A 709 23.73 -21.56 -73.70
C GLU A 709 23.64 -23.10 -73.88
N GLY A 710 22.43 -23.65 -74.01
CA GLY A 710 22.20 -25.08 -74.29
C GLY A 710 22.30 -25.97 -73.05
N ASN A 711 21.85 -25.47 -71.90
CA ASN A 711 21.74 -26.25 -70.68
C ASN A 711 20.34 -26.89 -70.56
N ASP A 712 20.27 -28.22 -70.50
CA ASP A 712 19.00 -28.95 -70.31
C ASP A 712 18.75 -29.30 -68.82
N ASN A 713 19.68 -28.99 -67.91
CA ASN A 713 19.60 -29.31 -66.48
C ASN A 713 19.98 -28.09 -65.60
N PRO A 714 19.00 -27.42 -64.95
CA PRO A 714 19.23 -26.24 -64.10
C PRO A 714 19.95 -26.55 -62.78
N LEU A 715 20.32 -27.81 -62.51
CA LEU A 715 21.14 -28.25 -61.36
C LEU A 715 22.47 -28.88 -61.79
N ASP A 716 22.90 -28.71 -63.05
CA ASP A 716 24.19 -29.18 -63.55
C ASP A 716 25.33 -28.23 -63.17
N PHE A 717 25.68 -28.26 -61.88
CA PHE A 717 26.79 -27.50 -61.32
C PHE A 717 28.12 -28.01 -61.88
N ARG A 718 28.83 -27.17 -62.63
CA ARG A 718 30.10 -27.54 -63.26
C ARG A 718 31.24 -26.66 -62.77
N GLY A 719 32.35 -27.27 -62.38
CA GLY A 719 33.57 -26.55 -61.98
C GLY A 719 34.22 -25.69 -63.09
N ARG A 720 33.77 -25.80 -64.34
CA ARG A 720 34.21 -24.89 -65.42
C ARG A 720 33.56 -23.50 -65.33
N ASN A 721 32.41 -23.41 -64.66
CA ASN A 721 31.65 -22.18 -64.41
C ASN A 721 31.73 -21.77 -62.93
N SER A 722 32.74 -22.25 -62.20
CA SER A 722 32.93 -21.91 -60.79
C SER A 722 34.03 -20.86 -60.62
N SER A 723 33.82 -19.92 -59.71
CA SER A 723 34.87 -19.04 -59.22
C SER A 723 35.27 -19.44 -57.79
N PHE A 724 36.56 -19.31 -57.47
CA PHE A 724 37.07 -19.50 -56.12
C PHE A 724 38.14 -18.46 -55.83
N ARG A 725 37.99 -17.76 -54.72
CA ARG A 725 38.93 -16.76 -54.23
C ARG A 725 39.20 -17.01 -52.75
N ALA A 726 40.48 -17.20 -52.43
CA ALA A 726 40.97 -17.15 -51.06
C ALA A 726 42.01 -16.04 -50.97
N GLY A 727 41.88 -15.15 -49.99
CA GLY A 727 42.76 -14.01 -49.85
C GLY A 727 42.83 -13.48 -48.42
N LEU A 728 43.81 -12.61 -48.18
CA LEU A 728 43.93 -11.83 -46.96
C LEU A 728 43.48 -10.40 -47.28
N ALA A 729 42.50 -9.90 -46.55
CA ALA A 729 42.08 -8.50 -46.61
C ALA A 729 42.74 -7.75 -45.45
N PHE A 730 43.58 -6.76 -45.76
CA PHE A 730 44.26 -5.94 -44.75
C PHE A 730 43.88 -4.47 -44.90
N THR A 731 43.36 -3.88 -43.83
CA THR A 731 43.10 -2.43 -43.75
C THR A 731 43.95 -1.82 -42.65
N ALA A 732 44.86 -0.92 -43.03
CA ALA A 732 45.78 -0.27 -42.12
C ALA A 732 45.07 0.79 -41.25
N PRO A 733 45.36 0.87 -39.94
CA PRO A 733 44.73 1.83 -39.02
C PRO A 733 45.44 3.19 -39.09
N VAL A 734 45.26 3.93 -40.19
CA VAL A 734 46.01 5.18 -40.44
C VAL A 734 45.41 6.39 -39.70
N VAL A 735 44.08 6.54 -39.72
CA VAL A 735 43.37 7.64 -39.03
C VAL A 735 42.16 7.06 -38.30
N GLN A 736 42.25 6.95 -36.96
CA GLN A 736 41.22 6.36 -36.10
C GLN A 736 40.83 7.31 -34.95
N ILE A 737 40.48 8.55 -35.29
CA ILE A 737 40.17 9.57 -34.27
C ILE A 737 38.88 9.22 -33.51
N GLN A 738 37.88 8.67 -34.21
CA GLN A 738 36.61 8.27 -33.61
C GLN A 738 36.80 7.10 -32.64
N GLU A 739 37.54 6.07 -33.05
CA GLU A 739 37.87 4.89 -32.24
C GLU A 739 38.75 5.27 -31.05
N ARG A 740 39.72 6.18 -31.23
CA ARG A 740 40.52 6.75 -30.13
C ARG A 740 39.63 7.44 -29.10
N ASN A 741 38.67 8.25 -29.55
CA ASN A 741 37.73 8.93 -28.67
C ASN A 741 36.83 7.92 -27.95
N PHE A 742 36.33 6.88 -28.64
CA PHE A 742 35.57 5.80 -28.01
C PHE A 742 36.39 5.02 -26.97
N TYR A 743 37.65 4.70 -27.25
CA TYR A 743 38.55 4.07 -26.29
C TYR A 743 38.78 4.97 -25.08
N ARG A 744 39.04 6.27 -25.28
CA ARG A 744 39.20 7.23 -24.18
C ARG A 744 37.92 7.35 -23.35
N ALA A 745 36.76 7.36 -23.99
CA ALA A 745 35.47 7.34 -23.30
C ALA A 745 35.32 6.07 -22.45
N SER A 746 35.67 4.90 -22.98
CA SER A 746 35.60 3.63 -22.22
C SER A 746 36.56 3.58 -21.02
N LEU A 747 37.74 4.20 -21.10
CA LEU A 747 38.65 4.35 -19.95
C LEU A 747 38.03 5.22 -18.85
N ILE A 748 37.39 6.33 -19.25
CA ILE A 748 36.69 7.22 -18.31
C ILE A 748 35.54 6.45 -17.66
N GLU A 749 34.76 5.71 -18.45
CA GLU A 749 33.60 4.96 -17.99
C GLU A 749 34.00 3.84 -17.01
N TYR A 750 35.09 3.11 -17.27
CA TYR A 750 35.64 2.16 -16.30
C TYR A 750 36.02 2.83 -14.97
N GLN A 751 36.65 4.01 -15.01
CA GLN A 751 36.96 4.74 -13.78
C GLN A 751 35.71 5.29 -13.08
N ARG A 752 34.65 5.64 -13.82
CA ARG A 752 33.35 6.02 -13.26
C ARG A 752 32.69 4.83 -12.57
N ALA A 753 32.62 3.68 -13.23
CA ALA A 753 32.07 2.45 -12.66
C ALA A 753 32.78 2.05 -11.36
N ARG A 754 34.12 2.14 -11.30
CA ARG A 754 34.86 1.90 -10.05
C ARG A 754 34.46 2.83 -8.91
N ARG A 755 34.30 4.12 -9.19
CA ARG A 755 33.88 5.10 -8.18
C ARG A 755 32.43 4.90 -7.77
N ALA A 756 31.55 4.58 -8.72
CA ALA A 756 30.16 4.23 -8.45
C ALA A 756 30.05 3.03 -7.51
N TYR A 757 30.80 1.95 -7.77
CA TYR A 757 30.86 0.79 -6.86
C TYR A 757 31.39 1.16 -5.46
N MET A 758 32.48 1.93 -5.34
CA MET A 758 32.99 2.36 -4.03
C MET A 758 31.94 3.18 -3.27
N GLN A 759 31.26 4.11 -3.95
CA GLN A 759 30.18 4.90 -3.36
C GLN A 759 29.01 4.00 -2.93
N PHE A 760 28.59 3.07 -3.78
CA PHE A 760 27.48 2.15 -3.48
C PHE A 760 27.82 1.24 -2.30
N GLU A 761 29.04 0.70 -2.24
CA GLU A 761 29.52 -0.09 -1.10
C GLU A 761 29.45 0.72 0.21
N ASP A 762 29.86 1.99 0.18
CA ASP A 762 29.78 2.88 1.35
C ASP A 762 28.33 3.25 1.70
N THR A 763 27.45 3.43 0.71
CA THR A 763 26.01 3.65 0.91
C THR A 763 25.35 2.45 1.59
N VAL A 764 25.58 1.23 1.11
CA VAL A 764 25.01 0.01 1.74
C VAL A 764 25.53 -0.15 3.18
N LYS A 765 26.82 0.12 3.43
CA LYS A 765 27.39 0.12 4.78
C LYS A 765 26.79 1.18 5.69
N PHE A 766 26.38 2.32 5.13
CA PHE A 766 25.72 3.39 5.86
C PHE A 766 24.27 3.01 6.19
N GLU A 767 23.50 2.53 5.21
CA GLU A 767 22.11 2.08 5.36
C GLU A 767 21.98 1.07 6.50
N ILE A 768 22.71 -0.05 6.44
CA ILE A 768 22.64 -1.11 7.47
C ILE A 768 23.00 -0.56 8.87
N ARG A 769 23.95 0.37 8.94
CA ARG A 769 24.34 1.00 10.22
C ARG A 769 23.28 1.97 10.73
N SER A 770 22.54 2.63 9.84
CA SER A 770 21.40 3.46 10.22
C SER A 770 20.29 2.56 10.74
N ASP A 771 19.87 1.57 9.96
CA ASP A 771 18.76 0.67 10.31
C ASP A 771 19.01 -0.06 11.63
N TRP A 772 20.26 -0.49 11.88
CA TRP A 772 20.64 -1.11 13.15
C TRP A 772 20.51 -0.15 14.34
N ARG A 773 20.93 1.11 14.18
CA ARG A 773 20.81 2.13 15.25
C ARG A 773 19.36 2.52 15.47
N ASP A 774 18.59 2.65 14.40
CA ASP A 774 17.16 2.96 14.45
C ASP A 774 16.39 1.83 15.13
N LEU A 775 16.72 0.57 14.83
CA LEU A 775 16.18 -0.60 15.53
C LEU A 775 16.53 -0.58 17.03
N ALA A 776 17.78 -0.29 17.38
CA ALA A 776 18.22 -0.20 18.78
C ALA A 776 17.53 0.96 19.53
N ALA A 777 17.35 2.10 18.87
CA ALA A 777 16.61 3.24 19.40
C ALA A 777 15.13 2.89 19.60
N ASN A 778 14.48 2.25 18.62
CA ASN A 778 13.08 1.85 18.69
C ASN A 778 12.83 0.78 19.77
N ARG A 779 13.79 -0.14 19.98
CA ARG A 779 13.75 -1.09 21.12
C ARG A 779 13.72 -0.36 22.46
N THR A 780 14.57 0.66 22.61
CA THR A 780 14.63 1.48 23.81
C THR A 780 13.37 2.32 23.98
N ALA A 781 12.89 2.94 22.90
CA ALA A 781 11.66 3.72 22.88
C ALA A 781 10.44 2.89 23.31
N PHE A 782 10.33 1.65 22.83
CA PHE A 782 9.27 0.73 23.25
C PHE A 782 9.32 0.45 24.76
N GLY A 783 10.52 0.24 25.33
CA GLY A 783 10.70 0.09 26.77
C GLY A 783 10.27 1.34 27.57
N LEU A 784 10.52 2.54 27.04
CA LEU A 784 10.08 3.80 27.64
C LEU A 784 8.57 4.00 27.53
N THR A 785 7.96 3.72 26.38
CA THR A 785 6.49 3.82 26.21
C THR A 785 5.76 2.83 27.10
N ARG A 786 6.34 1.64 27.33
CA ARG A 786 5.82 0.69 28.32
C ARG A 786 5.80 1.29 29.72
N GLN A 787 6.89 1.93 30.14
CA GLN A 787 6.94 2.61 31.44
C GLN A 787 5.96 3.79 31.52
N ALA A 788 5.73 4.50 30.41
CA ALA A 788 4.74 5.57 30.34
C ALA A 788 3.31 5.05 30.55
N VAL A 789 2.95 3.89 30.00
CA VAL A 789 1.66 3.23 30.24
C VAL A 789 1.46 2.93 31.74
N ARG A 790 2.47 2.36 32.40
CA ARG A 790 2.41 2.09 33.86
C ARG A 790 2.27 3.39 34.67
N SER A 791 2.97 4.44 34.25
CA SER A 791 2.88 5.76 34.89
C SER A 791 1.48 6.36 34.72
N ALA A 792 0.86 6.20 33.55
CA ALA A 792 -0.51 6.63 33.29
C ALA A 792 -1.53 5.83 34.14
N ALA A 793 -1.32 4.53 34.32
CA ALA A 793 -2.14 3.69 35.19
C ALA A 793 -2.08 4.17 36.65
N ILE A 794 -0.89 4.55 37.14
CA ILE A 794 -0.72 5.14 38.49
C ILE A 794 -1.42 6.50 38.60
N GLN A 795 -1.36 7.34 37.58
CA GLN A 795 -2.08 8.63 37.58
C GLN A 795 -3.59 8.46 37.62
N TYR A 796 -4.10 7.42 36.95
CA TYR A 796 -5.50 7.04 37.03
C TYR A 796 -5.89 6.57 38.43
N ASP A 797 -5.09 5.69 39.05
CA ASP A 797 -5.29 5.23 40.43
C ASP A 797 -5.33 6.42 41.42
N GLN A 798 -4.38 7.35 41.31
CA GLN A 798 -4.35 8.56 42.14
C GLN A 798 -5.54 9.49 41.92
N ALA A 799 -6.01 9.62 40.67
CA ALA A 799 -7.18 10.43 40.36
C ALA A 799 -8.45 9.80 40.95
N VAL A 800 -8.58 8.47 40.88
CA VAL A 800 -9.64 7.70 41.54
C VAL A 800 -9.59 7.90 43.06
N ASP A 801 -8.44 7.72 43.71
CA ASP A 801 -8.30 7.92 45.15
C ASP A 801 -8.69 9.35 45.57
N ALA A 802 -8.32 10.36 44.76
CA ALA A 802 -8.69 11.75 45.02
C ALA A 802 -10.20 12.01 44.91
N THR A 803 -10.92 11.25 44.08
CA THR A 803 -12.39 11.35 43.97
C THR A 803 -13.10 10.82 45.23
N THR A 804 -12.53 9.79 45.87
CA THR A 804 -13.11 9.11 47.04
C THR A 804 -12.70 9.73 48.39
N ALA A 805 -11.70 10.62 48.41
CA ALA A 805 -11.20 11.21 49.67
C ALA A 805 -12.22 12.16 50.32
N PRO A 806 -12.48 12.08 51.64
CA PRO A 806 -13.55 12.84 52.31
C PRO A 806 -13.34 14.36 52.34
N ALA A 807 -14.44 15.11 52.22
CA ALA A 807 -14.66 16.53 52.55
C ALA A 807 -13.60 17.28 53.38
N GLN A 808 -12.49 17.80 52.85
CA GLN A 808 -11.72 18.80 53.61
C GLN A 808 -12.51 20.12 53.61
N ALA A 809 -12.95 20.53 54.80
CA ALA A 809 -13.80 21.69 54.99
C ALA A 809 -13.18 22.97 54.37
N GLY A 810 -13.83 23.50 53.32
CA GLY A 810 -13.52 24.82 52.76
C GLY A 810 -13.01 24.88 51.32
N GLN A 811 -12.90 23.75 50.58
CA GLN A 811 -12.55 23.76 49.15
C GLN A 811 -13.75 23.33 48.27
N SER A 812 -14.11 24.17 47.29
CA SER A 812 -15.03 23.81 46.21
C SER A 812 -14.45 22.64 45.43
N ARG A 813 -15.12 21.48 45.47
CA ARG A 813 -14.60 20.20 44.96
C ARG A 813 -15.12 19.77 43.59
N SER A 814 -16.20 20.35 43.08
CA SER A 814 -16.94 19.71 41.98
C SER A 814 -16.31 19.86 40.59
N SER A 815 -15.55 20.94 40.30
CA SER A 815 -15.01 21.19 38.96
C SER A 815 -13.70 20.42 38.66
N ASP A 816 -12.78 20.34 39.61
CA ASP A 816 -11.42 19.83 39.36
C ASP A 816 -11.33 18.30 39.34
N ILE A 817 -12.25 17.60 40.01
CA ILE A 817 -12.19 16.14 40.20
C ILE A 817 -12.55 15.39 38.90
N GLY A 818 -13.61 15.81 38.20
CA GLY A 818 -14.03 15.21 36.93
C GLY A 818 -13.01 15.42 35.81
N LEU A 819 -12.43 16.62 35.74
CA LEU A 819 -11.36 16.97 34.78
C LEU A 819 -10.07 16.17 35.04
N ASN A 820 -9.70 15.95 36.32
CA ASN A 820 -8.52 15.14 36.65
C ASN A 820 -8.69 13.67 36.24
N LEU A 821 -9.87 13.07 36.46
CA LEU A 821 -10.15 11.70 36.02
C LEU A 821 -10.12 11.58 34.49
N LEU A 822 -10.73 12.54 33.78
CA LEU A 822 -10.70 12.60 32.31
C LEU A 822 -9.26 12.71 31.78
N ASN A 823 -8.45 13.57 32.39
CA ASN A 823 -7.05 13.73 32.03
C ASN A 823 -6.26 12.42 32.20
N SER A 824 -6.52 11.67 33.27
CA SER A 824 -5.89 10.37 33.51
C SER A 824 -6.36 9.27 32.53
N LEU A 825 -7.65 9.24 32.17
CA LEU A 825 -8.16 8.34 31.12
C LEU A 825 -7.53 8.64 29.76
N ASN A 826 -7.45 9.92 29.40
CA ASN A 826 -6.76 10.37 28.20
C ASN A 826 -5.26 10.04 28.21
N ALA A 827 -4.61 10.08 29.38
CA ALA A 827 -3.22 9.68 29.52
C ALA A 827 -3.02 8.18 29.22
N ILE A 828 -3.93 7.31 29.68
CA ILE A 828 -3.88 5.87 29.38
C ILE A 828 -4.05 5.62 27.88
N LEU A 829 -5.08 6.21 27.26
CA LEU A 829 -5.34 6.03 25.82
C LEU A 829 -4.15 6.49 24.98
N ARG A 830 -3.60 7.69 25.27
CA ARG A 830 -2.41 8.21 24.57
C ARG A 830 -1.18 7.34 24.79
N ALA A 831 -1.00 6.79 25.99
CA ALA A 831 0.12 5.91 26.29
C ALA A 831 -0.01 4.56 25.56
N GLN A 832 -1.22 4.03 25.45
CA GLN A 832 -1.53 2.83 24.66
C GLN A 832 -1.26 3.06 23.16
N ASP A 833 -1.71 4.19 22.60
CA ASP A 833 -1.41 4.57 21.21
C ASP A 833 0.10 4.69 20.97
N SER A 834 0.81 5.30 21.91
CA SER A 834 2.26 5.44 21.86
C SER A 834 2.98 4.08 21.92
N LEU A 835 2.46 3.14 22.70
CA LEU A 835 2.99 1.77 22.80
C LEU A 835 2.79 0.99 21.50
N ILE A 836 1.61 1.11 20.89
CA ILE A 836 1.31 0.47 19.60
C ILE A 836 2.20 1.07 18.51
N GLY A 837 2.31 2.39 18.47
CA GLY A 837 3.17 3.10 17.52
C GLY A 837 4.66 2.74 17.67
N SER A 838 5.16 2.61 18.90
CA SER A 838 6.55 2.20 19.14
C SER A 838 6.80 0.73 18.78
N TRP A 839 5.82 -0.15 18.99
CA TRP A 839 5.89 -1.54 18.51
C TRP A 839 5.89 -1.62 16.97
N VAL A 840 4.99 -0.91 16.29
CA VAL A 840 4.96 -0.85 14.82
C VAL A 840 6.28 -0.31 14.28
N SER A 841 6.86 0.72 14.91
CA SER A 841 8.15 1.30 14.52
C SER A 841 9.29 0.30 14.70
N TYR A 842 9.30 -0.47 15.80
CA TYR A 842 10.27 -1.53 16.02
C TYR A 842 10.19 -2.63 14.95
N GLU A 843 8.99 -3.16 14.68
CA GLU A 843 8.81 -4.20 13.66
C GLU A 843 9.16 -3.70 12.25
N THR A 844 8.84 -2.44 11.95
CA THR A 844 9.24 -1.79 10.68
C THR A 844 10.76 -1.74 10.54
N SER A 845 11.49 -1.29 11.57
CA SER A 845 12.96 -1.28 11.54
C SER A 845 13.57 -2.68 11.48
N ARG A 846 12.91 -3.68 12.10
CA ARG A 846 13.34 -5.08 12.04
C ARG A 846 13.22 -5.64 10.62
N LEU A 847 12.13 -5.33 9.92
CA LEU A 847 11.94 -5.68 8.52
C LEU A 847 12.99 -4.99 7.63
N GLN A 848 13.21 -3.68 7.83
CA GLN A 848 14.17 -2.88 7.06
C GLN A 848 15.59 -3.42 7.19
N VAL A 849 16.09 -3.65 8.42
CA VAL A 849 17.47 -4.14 8.60
C VAL A 849 17.66 -5.53 7.97
N ASN A 850 16.69 -6.44 8.09
CA ASN A 850 16.79 -7.78 7.48
C ASN A 850 16.71 -7.73 5.95
N ARG A 851 15.86 -6.84 5.42
CA ARG A 851 15.84 -6.53 3.99
C ARG A 851 17.21 -6.01 3.57
N ASP A 852 17.77 -5.00 4.22
CA ASP A 852 18.98 -4.30 3.76
C ASP A 852 20.28 -5.06 4.00
N MET A 853 20.30 -5.98 4.96
CA MET A 853 21.32 -7.03 5.06
C MET A 853 21.17 -8.12 3.97
N GLY A 854 20.01 -8.22 3.31
CA GLY A 854 19.75 -9.23 2.28
C GLY A 854 19.46 -10.63 2.83
N THR A 855 19.30 -10.80 4.14
CA THR A 855 19.08 -12.09 4.83
C THR A 855 17.64 -12.58 4.77
N MET A 856 16.70 -11.69 4.47
CA MET A 856 15.29 -12.02 4.34
C MET A 856 15.07 -13.06 3.22
N PHE A 857 14.41 -14.17 3.54
CA PHE A 857 14.00 -15.18 2.57
C PHE A 857 12.48 -15.18 2.42
N ILE A 858 12.00 -14.97 1.19
CA ILE A 858 10.57 -14.91 0.90
C ILE A 858 10.15 -16.24 0.28
N ASP A 859 9.24 -16.94 0.94
CA ASP A 859 8.73 -18.24 0.53
C ASP A 859 7.87 -18.15 -0.76
N GLU A 860 7.35 -19.29 -1.22
CA GLU A 860 6.49 -19.36 -2.40
C GLU A 860 5.18 -18.57 -2.26
N ALA A 861 4.66 -18.45 -1.03
CA ALA A 861 3.44 -17.69 -0.75
C ALA A 861 3.71 -16.18 -0.64
N GLY A 862 4.95 -15.72 -0.83
CA GLY A 862 5.30 -14.31 -0.72
C GLY A 862 5.52 -13.83 0.72
N VAL A 863 5.60 -14.74 1.71
CA VAL A 863 5.76 -14.44 3.13
C VAL A 863 7.21 -14.65 3.56
N TRP A 864 7.72 -13.76 4.43
CA TRP A 864 9.04 -13.95 5.03
C TRP A 864 9.08 -15.21 5.90
N ASP A 865 10.10 -16.05 5.70
CA ASP A 865 10.43 -17.17 6.57
C ASP A 865 11.00 -16.69 7.92
N ASP A 866 10.10 -16.18 8.74
CA ASP A 866 10.32 -15.74 10.11
C ASP A 866 9.19 -16.29 10.99
N SER A 867 9.51 -16.65 12.24
CA SER A 867 8.55 -17.31 13.13
C SER A 867 7.28 -16.48 13.37
N VAL A 868 7.39 -15.15 13.39
CA VAL A 868 6.26 -14.24 13.60
C VAL A 868 5.33 -14.22 12.38
N TYR A 869 5.88 -14.13 11.18
CA TYR A 869 5.10 -14.00 9.94
C TYR A 869 4.56 -15.35 9.46
N GLN A 870 5.29 -16.44 9.67
CA GLN A 870 4.85 -17.79 9.30
C GLN A 870 3.66 -18.28 10.13
N GLN A 871 3.59 -17.93 11.42
CA GLN A 871 2.40 -18.23 12.24
C GLN A 871 1.16 -17.45 11.80
N ARG A 872 1.36 -16.33 11.11
CA ARG A 872 0.32 -15.42 10.62
C ARG A 872 0.06 -15.57 9.12
N LYS A 873 0.68 -16.58 8.50
CA LYS A 873 0.39 -16.98 7.13
C LYS A 873 -1.08 -17.38 7.06
N ALA A 874 -1.76 -17.01 5.98
CA ALA A 874 -3.15 -17.37 5.79
C ALA A 874 -3.32 -18.89 6.00
N ALA A 875 -4.17 -19.30 6.95
CA ALA A 875 -4.35 -20.70 7.32
C ALA A 875 -4.93 -21.56 6.18
N ARG A 876 -5.42 -20.90 5.13
CA ARG A 876 -5.92 -21.42 3.84
C ARG A 876 -5.67 -20.34 2.78
N PRO A 877 -5.51 -20.67 1.49
CA PRO A 877 -5.74 -19.69 0.43
C PRO A 877 -7.21 -19.25 0.49
N SER A 878 -7.50 -18.08 1.07
CA SER A 878 -8.85 -17.54 1.27
C SER A 878 -9.23 -16.61 0.14
N PHE A 879 -9.96 -17.12 -0.84
CA PHE A 879 -10.75 -16.33 -1.78
C PHE A 879 -12.21 -16.83 -1.67
N ILE A 880 -13.07 -16.07 -0.94
CA ILE A 880 -14.52 -16.21 -0.55
C ILE A 880 -14.97 -17.37 0.39
N ALA A 881 -15.91 -17.19 1.35
CA ALA A 881 -16.81 -16.09 1.76
C ALA A 881 -17.10 -16.12 3.30
N PRO A 882 -17.50 -15.01 3.98
CA PRO A 882 -18.12 -15.07 5.31
C PRO A 882 -19.62 -15.45 5.22
N PRO A 883 -20.24 -15.93 6.32
CA PRO A 883 -21.63 -16.38 6.34
C PRO A 883 -22.59 -15.26 5.95
N SER A 884 -23.69 -15.64 5.31
CA SER A 884 -24.72 -14.80 4.70
C SER A 884 -25.55 -13.91 5.66
N ASN A 885 -24.98 -13.36 6.73
CA ASN A 885 -25.67 -12.47 7.68
C ASN A 885 -24.68 -11.57 8.44
N SER A 886 -24.10 -10.59 7.74
CA SER A 886 -23.62 -9.35 8.33
C SER A 886 -24.16 -8.21 7.46
N ILE A 887 -24.88 -7.28 8.09
CA ILE A 887 -25.27 -6.03 7.42
C ILE A 887 -23.97 -5.25 7.23
N PRO A 888 -23.58 -4.86 6.00
CA PRO A 888 -22.45 -3.97 5.80
C PRO A 888 -22.72 -2.67 6.57
N ILE A 889 -21.85 -2.32 7.52
CA ILE A 889 -21.82 -0.96 8.04
C ILE A 889 -21.14 -0.13 6.95
N ASP A 890 -21.96 0.49 6.11
CA ASP A 890 -21.51 1.54 5.20
C ASP A 890 -20.91 2.66 6.06
N ILE A 891 -19.59 2.80 6.07
CA ILE A 891 -18.93 4.01 6.58
C ILE A 891 -19.10 5.09 5.50
N GLN A 892 -20.36 5.44 5.22
CA GLN A 892 -20.68 6.70 4.58
C GLN A 892 -20.08 7.79 5.45
N ALA A 893 -19.48 8.79 4.81
CA ALA A 893 -19.10 10.04 5.48
C ALA A 893 -20.27 10.44 6.41
N PRO A 894 -20.00 10.82 7.68
CA PRO A 894 -21.09 11.22 8.57
C PRO A 894 -21.89 12.28 7.81
N ALA A 895 -23.20 12.04 7.67
CA ALA A 895 -24.10 13.05 7.17
C ALA A 895 -23.76 14.38 7.89
N PRO A 896 -23.79 15.53 7.20
CA PRO A 896 -23.60 16.81 7.87
C PRO A 896 -24.49 16.80 9.11
N VAL A 897 -23.86 16.96 10.28
CA VAL A 897 -24.55 16.90 11.57
C VAL A 897 -25.68 17.91 11.48
N ASP A 898 -26.91 17.42 11.42
CA ASP A 898 -28.09 18.26 11.54
C ASP A 898 -28.02 18.83 12.95
N PHE A 899 -27.72 20.12 13.04
CA PHE A 899 -27.79 20.88 14.28
C PHE A 899 -29.28 21.09 14.60
N ASP A 900 -29.99 20.02 14.94
CA ASP A 900 -31.38 20.11 15.36
C ASP A 900 -31.54 19.56 16.78
N GLU A 901 -31.27 20.42 17.75
CA GLU A 901 -31.97 20.44 19.04
C GLU A 901 -32.23 21.90 19.40
N SER A 902 -33.42 22.37 18.98
CA SER A 902 -34.23 23.40 19.63
C SER A 902 -33.52 24.67 20.12
N ILE A 903 -33.23 25.57 19.20
CA ILE A 903 -33.41 27.00 19.47
C ILE A 903 -34.76 27.36 18.85
N GLU A 904 -35.74 27.74 19.68
CA GLU A 904 -36.98 28.36 19.22
C GLU A 904 -36.64 29.65 18.46
N LEU A 905 -36.43 29.54 17.15
CA LEU A 905 -36.48 30.69 16.26
C LEU A 905 -37.95 31.04 16.07
N GLY A 906 -38.34 32.13 16.74
CA GLY A 906 -39.71 32.61 16.81
C GLY A 906 -40.41 32.74 15.45
N ASP A 907 -41.73 32.61 15.51
CA ASP A 907 -42.73 32.60 14.43
C ASP A 907 -42.60 33.70 13.36
N GLU A 908 -41.79 34.74 13.57
CA GLU A 908 -41.60 35.84 12.61
C GLU A 908 -40.82 35.45 11.34
N LEU A 909 -39.90 34.48 11.40
CA LEU A 909 -39.11 34.07 10.22
C LEU A 909 -39.87 33.07 9.33
N SER A 910 -40.69 32.20 9.93
CA SER A 910 -41.58 31.28 9.22
C SER A 910 -42.66 32.05 8.43
N GLU A 911 -43.21 33.12 9.01
CA GLU A 911 -44.17 33.98 8.32
C GLU A 911 -43.52 34.82 7.20
N GLN A 912 -42.23 35.17 7.33
CA GLN A 912 -41.47 35.85 6.29
C GLN A 912 -41.12 34.92 5.11
N ILE A 913 -40.77 33.66 5.37
CA ILE A 913 -40.48 32.66 4.33
C ILE A 913 -41.75 32.25 3.58
N GLU A 914 -42.90 32.13 4.28
CA GLU A 914 -44.19 31.82 3.64
C GLU A 914 -44.76 33.01 2.83
N ARG A 915 -44.42 34.26 3.21
CA ARG A 915 -44.73 35.44 2.38
C ARG A 915 -43.84 35.54 1.14
N LEU A 916 -42.59 35.08 1.21
CA LEU A 916 -41.65 35.09 0.09
C LEU A 916 -41.94 33.99 -0.95
N SER A 917 -42.58 32.87 -0.56
CA SER A 917 -42.95 31.80 -1.50
C SER A 917 -44.23 32.08 -2.31
N LYS A 918 -45.02 33.11 -1.95
CA LYS A 918 -46.33 33.41 -2.56
C LYS A 918 -46.34 34.52 -3.61
N HIS A 919 -45.20 35.10 -3.98
CA HIS A 919 -45.09 36.09 -5.06
C HIS A 919 -44.06 35.69 -6.13
N PRO A 920 -44.47 35.01 -7.22
CA PRO A 920 -43.60 34.74 -8.35
C PRO A 920 -43.48 36.01 -9.19
N GLY A 921 -42.40 36.76 -9.05
CA GLY A 921 -42.20 37.96 -9.88
C GLY A 921 -41.11 38.93 -9.44
N LEU A 922 -40.02 38.48 -8.83
CA LEU A 922 -38.93 39.37 -8.45
C LEU A 922 -37.54 38.85 -8.85
N PHE A 923 -37.41 38.39 -10.10
CA PHE A 923 -36.11 38.09 -10.73
C PHE A 923 -35.98 38.60 -12.18
N ASP A 924 -36.89 39.48 -12.63
CA ASP A 924 -36.86 40.01 -14.01
C ASP A 924 -35.85 41.15 -14.25
N ASP A 925 -35.07 41.57 -13.24
CA ASP A 925 -34.07 42.65 -13.40
C ASP A 925 -32.75 42.35 -12.65
N MET A 926 -32.07 41.26 -13.01
CA MET A 926 -30.63 41.13 -12.75
C MET A 926 -29.82 40.91 -14.04
N PRO A 927 -28.74 41.67 -14.26
CA PRO A 927 -27.97 41.64 -15.49
C PRO A 927 -27.12 40.35 -15.59
N PRO A 928 -26.90 39.81 -16.81
CA PRO A 928 -26.14 38.59 -17.00
C PRO A 928 -24.64 38.82 -16.73
N LEU A 929 -24.04 37.94 -15.93
CA LEU A 929 -22.60 37.83 -15.80
C LEU A 929 -22.04 37.02 -16.98
N SER A 930 -21.31 37.74 -17.84
CA SER A 930 -20.37 37.30 -18.89
C SER A 930 -20.92 37.19 -20.32
N PRO A 931 -20.20 37.71 -21.34
CA PRO A 931 -20.66 37.75 -22.72
C PRO A 931 -20.39 36.43 -23.48
N PRO A 932 -21.14 36.16 -24.56
CA PRO A 932 -21.02 34.95 -25.37
C PRO A 932 -19.84 35.06 -26.36
N VAL A 933 -19.18 33.93 -26.59
CA VAL A 933 -18.24 33.74 -27.71
C VAL A 933 -19.01 33.04 -28.82
N GLU A 934 -19.23 33.73 -29.93
CA GLU A 934 -19.60 33.10 -31.21
C GLU A 934 -18.63 33.55 -32.31
N ASP A 935 -17.84 32.57 -32.73
CA ASP A 935 -17.49 32.16 -34.08
C ASP A 935 -17.36 33.21 -35.21
N VAL A 936 -16.12 33.43 -35.70
CA VAL A 936 -15.86 33.84 -37.09
C VAL A 936 -14.58 33.17 -37.60
N SER A 937 -14.81 32.19 -38.47
CA SER A 937 -14.02 31.68 -39.60
C SER A 937 -12.79 32.47 -40.09
N MET A 938 -11.79 31.69 -40.51
CA MET A 938 -10.57 32.09 -41.22
C MET A 938 -10.83 32.78 -42.57
N GLU A 939 -10.07 33.84 -42.86
CA GLU A 939 -9.50 34.07 -44.20
C GLU A 939 -8.24 34.96 -44.16
N THR A 940 -7.18 34.40 -44.76
CA THR A 940 -5.94 34.99 -45.31
C THR A 940 -5.76 36.51 -45.38
N GLN A 941 -4.58 37.02 -45.02
CA GLN A 941 -3.57 37.54 -45.99
C GLN A 941 -2.32 38.17 -45.34
N GLN A 942 -1.15 37.72 -45.85
CA GLN A 942 0.01 38.49 -46.31
C GLN A 942 0.92 39.30 -45.35
N ASN A 943 2.17 38.80 -45.31
CA ASN A 943 3.44 39.51 -45.52
C ASN A 943 3.99 40.50 -44.47
N ALA A 944 5.20 40.15 -44.05
CA ALA A 944 6.28 40.94 -43.44
C ALA A 944 6.68 42.19 -44.28
N PRO A 945 7.78 42.94 -43.99
CA PRO A 945 8.68 42.97 -42.82
C PRO A 945 8.90 44.41 -42.28
N LEU A 946 9.71 44.63 -41.23
CA LEU A 946 10.63 45.79 -41.11
C LEU A 946 11.54 45.73 -39.87
N GLU A 947 12.70 46.35 -40.03
CA GLU A 947 13.97 46.28 -39.28
C GLU A 947 14.05 47.16 -38.01
N ILE A 948 14.81 46.68 -36.99
CA ILE A 948 15.91 47.31 -36.17
C ILE A 948 15.64 48.70 -35.50
N PRO A 949 15.96 49.00 -34.19
CA PRO A 949 17.29 48.88 -33.56
C PRO A 949 17.40 48.56 -32.04
N ALA A 950 18.66 48.36 -31.62
CA ALA A 950 19.16 48.18 -30.27
C ALA A 950 19.28 49.48 -29.45
N GLU A 951 19.07 49.41 -28.11
CA GLU A 951 20.06 49.77 -27.05
C GLU A 951 19.45 49.76 -25.61
N GLY A 952 20.21 49.21 -24.65
CA GLY A 952 20.18 49.49 -23.19
C GLY A 952 19.14 48.71 -22.35
N ASN A 953 19.41 48.13 -21.18
CA ASN A 953 20.57 48.17 -20.29
C ASN A 953 20.48 46.99 -19.28
N GLU A 954 21.58 46.27 -19.05
CA GLU A 954 21.71 45.19 -18.07
C GLU A 954 22.20 45.70 -16.71
N THR A 955 21.65 45.18 -15.60
CA THR A 955 22.28 45.16 -14.26
C THR A 955 22.18 43.74 -13.70
N GLY A 956 23.34 43.10 -13.45
CA GLY A 956 23.49 41.72 -12.95
C GLY A 956 23.26 41.55 -11.43
N PRO A 957 23.89 40.57 -10.71
CA PRO A 957 25.16 39.90 -11.04
C PRO A 957 25.21 38.36 -10.87
N LYS A 958 26.32 37.80 -11.40
CA LYS A 958 26.76 36.41 -11.52
C LYS A 958 27.90 36.07 -10.54
N PHE A 959 28.00 34.77 -10.18
CA PHE A 959 29.16 33.88 -9.90
C PHE A 959 30.43 34.39 -9.18
N PRO A 960 31.14 33.45 -8.52
CA PRO A 960 32.59 33.42 -8.71
C PRO A 960 33.17 32.03 -8.93
N ALA A 961 34.17 31.99 -9.82
CA ALA A 961 35.32 31.10 -9.78
C ALA A 961 36.54 31.94 -10.16
N ASP A 962 37.66 31.83 -9.43
CA ASP A 962 39.00 31.84 -10.05
C ASP A 962 40.15 31.51 -9.07
N ASN A 963 40.90 30.48 -9.47
CA ASN A 963 42.36 30.29 -9.60
C ASN A 963 43.45 30.89 -8.64
N PRO A 964 44.69 30.32 -8.65
CA PRO A 964 45.73 30.54 -7.64
C PRO A 964 46.89 31.50 -8.01
N THR A 965 47.68 31.82 -6.97
CA THR A 965 49.10 32.29 -6.92
C THR A 965 49.49 33.75 -7.25
N GLY A 966 50.22 34.40 -6.32
CA GLY A 966 51.10 35.55 -6.62
C GLY A 966 51.58 36.38 -5.41
N ARG A 967 52.88 36.29 -5.08
CA ARG A 967 53.62 36.98 -4.00
C ARG A 967 53.85 38.49 -4.24
N THR A 968 54.02 39.32 -3.18
CA THR A 968 55.24 40.14 -2.80
C THR A 968 54.93 41.16 -1.67
N ARG A 969 55.55 41.08 -0.45
CA ARG A 969 56.69 41.88 0.14
C ARG A 969 56.33 43.33 0.60
N ILE A 970 56.63 43.94 1.77
CA ILE A 970 57.71 43.89 2.82
C ILE A 970 57.29 44.63 4.15
N SER A 971 57.80 44.14 5.32
CA SER A 971 58.10 44.73 6.68
C SER A 971 57.08 45.56 7.50
N GLY A 972 56.95 45.47 8.84
CA GLY A 972 57.78 44.87 9.90
C GLY A 972 57.14 44.87 11.32
N ARG A 973 57.84 44.18 12.25
CA ARG A 973 57.72 43.88 13.71
C ARG A 973 57.25 45.01 14.69
N PRO A 974 57.09 44.78 16.03
CA PRO A 974 57.40 43.60 16.87
C PRO A 974 56.28 43.11 17.84
N GLN A 975 56.59 41.95 18.45
CA GLN A 975 55.99 41.23 19.59
C GLN A 975 55.02 42.00 20.49
N GLU A 976 53.75 41.58 20.51
CA GLU A 976 53.15 40.65 21.50
C GLU A 976 51.98 39.91 20.84
#